data_AF-A0A1Q7GFC5-F1
#
_entry.id   AF-A0A1Q7GFC5-F1
#
_cell.length_a   1.000
_cell.length_b   1.000
_cell.length_c   1.000
_cell.angle_alpha   90.00
_cell.angle_beta   90.00
_cell.angle_gamma   90.00
#
_symmetry.space_group_name_H-M   'P 1'
#
loop_
_entity.id
_entity.type
_entity.pdbx_description
1 polymer ?
#
loop_
_entity_poly.entity_id
_entity_poly.type
_entity_poly.pdbx_seq_one_letter_code
_entity_poly.pdbx_strand_id
1 'polypeptide(L)'
;MAGNMHFTVILTIIVLSALPAAAAQAGTPVTLPVEVVGENGTTSSVTVEIPTPLARQVRSLWIEIHGLSYAGMVSVEINEGNWVSLNNDTVSVAEPGKSYGGIGGGFPTLKVTLPLKEGAVVGGTNIIRFRFDRTDGLASGFRVLAFNFLTSDSIKVLKPDAFKEEDPNTWTPPFRDSASLLAGRQLWQSATLTASGLQNAPRIRAHCSDCHAYDGRDLKYFGYSNASIVARSRFHGLSTLQGQQIASYIRSLPVPSPGRPWNPPYQPGPGLDAQPVANWAAGAGLSWVLDSDTATLPFVFRPKGDLARQPDIGNAPESAIVAAITPDVFRPDGNLNPREIPISLQLPDWNHWLPRVHPLDAWGPAFENSEFSELYGSTDYASSGGRRAPRASRQSLRGILASPDLSKLISSGRIIAYFEKWTNARRALLKPYVERAPVEWSPDLANKAYSTQLWQLMKTWEITQEFGLEGRGRELFGSTGESRTWFNAIPAATAPSAVNIPDGPSGMGGSALTNEYFNASWYQLQVLLNSGNHRHRDRSPVDWLYLIGGFQDLYRESRRPEPARLLVTLIKAMQSTDPRIGPEDRAQGWRPDQSVNPTIMVNEAWAPMFEALSREVRRAITESLLSAWLDKNLQYPLGRYFTVGLTDNNYALPANYGDISGPNVWDATPLFTAANVNPEVVTRLQKWSAAYTAVAARFQYSPKSPARSRETGKRF
;
A
#
# COMPACT_ATOMS: atom_id res chain seq x y z
N MET A 1 -35.38 49.44 -61.36
CA MET A 1 -36.77 48.89 -61.38
C MET A 1 -36.83 47.77 -60.37
N ALA A 2 -37.94 47.71 -59.60
CA ALA A 2 -38.22 46.85 -58.44
C ALA A 2 -37.30 47.10 -57.22
N GLY A 3 -37.73 47.41 -56.00
CA GLY A 3 -39.03 47.31 -55.34
C GLY A 3 -38.96 46.24 -54.24
N ASN A 4 -38.78 46.62 -52.97
CA ASN A 4 -39.65 46.19 -51.86
C ASN A 4 -39.18 46.64 -50.47
N MET A 5 -40.17 47.13 -49.72
CA MET A 5 -40.18 47.52 -48.31
C MET A 5 -39.84 46.36 -47.38
N HIS A 6 -38.98 46.61 -46.39
CA HIS A 6 -38.82 45.75 -45.23
C HIS A 6 -39.76 46.23 -44.10
N PHE A 7 -40.64 45.35 -43.65
CA PHE A 7 -41.41 45.46 -42.42
C PHE A 7 -40.50 45.19 -41.22
N THR A 8 -40.35 46.17 -40.34
CA THR A 8 -39.67 46.02 -39.04
C THR A 8 -40.66 45.45 -38.02
N VAL A 9 -40.47 44.19 -37.60
CA VAL A 9 -41.17 43.61 -36.45
C VAL A 9 -40.43 44.03 -35.18
N ILE A 10 -41.08 44.84 -34.35
CA ILE A 10 -40.59 45.21 -33.01
C ILE A 10 -40.85 44.01 -32.08
N LEU A 11 -39.78 43.28 -31.76
CA LEU A 11 -39.79 42.25 -30.72
C LEU A 11 -39.40 42.91 -29.38
N THR A 12 -40.37 43.11 -28.50
CA THR A 12 -40.16 43.61 -27.14
C THR A 12 -39.46 42.54 -26.31
N ILE A 13 -38.13 42.64 -26.16
CA ILE A 13 -37.35 41.80 -25.24
C ILE A 13 -37.58 42.31 -23.83
N ILE A 14 -38.32 41.55 -23.01
CA ILE A 14 -38.33 41.69 -21.56
C ILE A 14 -36.97 41.20 -21.06
N VAL A 15 -36.06 42.13 -20.77
CA VAL A 15 -34.82 41.83 -20.05
C VAL A 15 -35.21 41.54 -18.60
N LEU A 16 -35.38 40.25 -18.27
CA LEU A 16 -35.37 39.80 -16.89
C LEU A 16 -33.93 39.98 -16.39
N SER A 17 -33.68 41.07 -15.67
CA SER A 17 -32.44 41.31 -14.95
C SER A 17 -32.24 40.22 -13.91
N ALA A 18 -31.55 39.14 -14.28
CA ALA A 18 -30.99 38.19 -13.33
C ALA A 18 -29.97 38.95 -12.48
N LEU A 19 -30.34 39.26 -11.24
CA LEU A 19 -29.42 39.74 -10.24
C LEU A 19 -28.26 38.74 -10.13
N PRO A 20 -27.00 39.17 -10.18
CA PRO A 20 -25.89 38.29 -9.85
C PRO A 20 -26.11 37.81 -8.42
N ALA A 21 -26.16 36.49 -8.22
CA ALA A 21 -26.14 35.91 -6.89
C ALA A 21 -24.90 36.47 -6.18
N ALA A 22 -25.14 37.31 -5.16
CA ALA A 22 -24.09 37.94 -4.38
C ALA A 22 -23.15 36.86 -3.85
N ALA A 23 -21.94 36.84 -4.41
CA ALA A 23 -20.88 35.97 -3.94
C ALA A 23 -20.51 36.36 -2.51
N ALA A 24 -20.32 35.37 -1.65
CA ALA A 24 -19.77 35.58 -0.31
C ALA A 24 -18.42 36.30 -0.42
N GLN A 25 -18.26 37.41 0.31
CA GLN A 25 -16.95 38.03 0.54
C GLN A 25 -16.13 37.04 1.38
N ALA A 26 -15.00 36.56 0.85
CA ALA A 26 -14.22 35.49 1.47
C ALA A 26 -13.61 35.94 2.81
N GLY A 27 -14.00 35.29 3.91
CA GLY A 27 -13.22 35.30 5.14
C GLY A 27 -11.85 34.64 4.94
N THR A 28 -10.97 34.71 5.94
CA THR A 28 -9.66 34.04 5.90
C THR A 28 -9.84 32.54 5.62
N PRO A 29 -9.21 31.97 4.57
CA PRO A 29 -9.34 30.55 4.27
C PRO A 29 -8.90 29.67 5.44
N VAL A 30 -9.66 28.59 5.69
CA VAL A 30 -9.32 27.59 6.70
C VAL A 30 -8.04 26.86 6.26
N THR A 31 -7.07 26.78 7.16
CA THR A 31 -5.82 26.04 6.90
C THR A 31 -6.04 24.57 7.20
N LEU A 32 -5.70 23.70 6.25
CA LEU A 32 -5.78 22.26 6.36
C LEU A 32 -4.36 21.64 6.44
N PRO A 33 -4.20 20.51 7.15
CA PRO A 33 -5.23 19.85 7.95
C PRO A 33 -5.55 20.61 9.25
N VAL A 34 -6.75 20.41 9.80
CA VAL A 34 -7.01 20.76 11.21
C VAL A 34 -6.44 19.64 12.07
N GLU A 35 -5.29 19.87 12.68
CA GLU A 35 -4.66 18.91 13.59
C GLU A 35 -5.22 19.04 15.01
N VAL A 36 -5.69 17.92 15.57
CA VAL A 36 -6.13 17.83 16.97
C VAL A 36 -5.25 16.80 17.65
N VAL A 37 -4.13 17.26 18.22
CA VAL A 37 -3.08 16.42 18.82
C VAL A 37 -2.75 16.89 20.23
N GLY A 38 -2.74 15.97 21.19
CA GLY A 38 -2.52 16.33 22.59
C GLY A 38 -3.11 15.35 23.60
N GLU A 39 -3.36 15.85 24.80
CA GLU A 39 -3.98 15.09 25.89
C GLU A 39 -5.47 14.88 25.65
N ASN A 40 -6.08 13.98 26.45
CA ASN A 40 -7.51 13.73 26.41
C ASN A 40 -8.30 15.06 26.57
N GLY A 41 -9.29 15.26 25.71
CA GLY A 41 -10.10 16.48 25.67
C GLY A 41 -9.52 17.62 24.85
N THR A 42 -8.36 17.46 24.19
CA THR A 42 -7.78 18.49 23.30
C THR A 42 -8.78 18.87 22.20
N THR A 43 -8.97 20.17 21.98
CA THR A 43 -9.88 20.70 20.95
C THR A 43 -9.16 21.57 19.93
N SER A 44 -9.75 21.66 18.74
CA SER A 44 -9.43 22.71 17.77
C SER A 44 -10.70 23.18 17.09
N SER A 45 -10.72 24.46 16.69
CA SER A 45 -11.89 25.10 16.12
C SER A 45 -11.55 25.79 14.81
N VAL A 46 -12.47 25.75 13.86
CA VAL A 46 -12.41 26.51 12.61
C VAL A 46 -13.69 27.29 12.43
N THR A 47 -13.58 28.41 11.71
CA THR A 47 -14.70 29.30 11.42
C THR A 47 -14.91 29.36 9.92
N VAL A 48 -16.17 29.27 9.49
CA VAL A 48 -16.56 29.37 8.08
C VAL A 48 -17.78 30.27 7.93
N GLU A 49 -17.86 30.95 6.79
CA GLU A 49 -18.99 31.81 6.44
C GLU A 49 -19.93 31.09 5.47
N ILE A 50 -21.23 31.08 5.78
CA ILE A 50 -22.24 30.41 4.96
C ILE A 50 -23.38 31.38 4.62
N PRO A 51 -23.68 31.62 3.33
CA PRO A 51 -24.82 32.43 2.94
C PRO A 51 -26.14 31.90 3.53
N THR A 52 -26.97 32.78 4.09
CA THR A 52 -28.25 32.42 4.72
C THR A 52 -29.14 31.49 3.88
N PRO A 53 -29.28 31.67 2.54
CA PRO A 53 -30.07 30.75 1.72
C PRO A 53 -29.52 29.32 1.68
N LEU A 54 -28.20 29.15 1.78
CA LEU A 54 -27.52 27.85 1.77
C LEU A 54 -27.54 27.20 3.15
N ALA A 55 -27.42 27.98 4.24
CA ALA A 55 -27.46 27.46 5.61
C ALA A 55 -28.71 26.62 5.89
N ARG A 56 -29.89 27.07 5.40
CA ARG A 56 -31.17 26.34 5.55
C ARG A 56 -31.22 25.02 4.77
N GLN A 57 -30.35 24.85 3.77
CA GLN A 57 -30.30 23.65 2.93
C GLN A 57 -29.32 22.60 3.48
N VAL A 58 -28.44 22.97 4.42
CA VAL A 58 -27.47 22.05 5.01
C VAL A 58 -28.20 20.92 5.75
N ARG A 59 -27.74 19.68 5.53
CA ARG A 59 -28.26 18.47 6.19
C ARG A 59 -27.17 17.64 6.84
N SER A 60 -25.91 17.80 6.45
CA SER A 60 -24.82 17.02 7.02
C SER A 60 -23.47 17.75 6.95
N LEU A 61 -22.52 17.27 7.75
CA LEU A 61 -21.11 17.61 7.67
C LEU A 61 -20.35 16.41 7.10
N TRP A 62 -19.70 16.60 5.96
CA TRP A 62 -18.75 15.65 5.39
C TRP A 62 -17.34 15.95 5.87
N ILE A 63 -16.57 14.92 6.22
CA ILE A 63 -15.22 15.02 6.78
C ILE A 63 -14.34 13.93 6.17
N GLU A 64 -13.18 14.31 5.65
CA GLU A 64 -12.07 13.39 5.42
C GLU A 64 -11.12 13.46 6.61
N ILE A 65 -11.00 12.35 7.34
CA ILE A 65 -10.35 12.29 8.66
C ILE A 65 -9.30 11.19 8.72
N HIS A 66 -8.09 11.56 9.10
CA HIS A 66 -6.96 10.65 9.32
C HIS A 66 -6.80 10.32 10.80
N GLY A 67 -6.59 9.04 11.10
CA GLY A 67 -6.32 8.56 12.45
C GLY A 67 -7.57 8.36 13.31
N LEU A 68 -8.76 8.24 12.71
CA LEU A 68 -10.00 7.88 13.42
C LEU A 68 -10.05 6.36 13.68
N SER A 69 -9.27 5.90 14.66
CA SER A 69 -8.94 4.47 14.84
C SER A 69 -9.91 3.67 15.70
N TYR A 70 -10.86 4.29 16.40
CA TYR A 70 -11.89 3.58 17.19
C TYR A 70 -13.11 4.46 17.44
N ALA A 71 -14.24 3.79 17.73
CA ALA A 71 -15.49 4.45 18.07
C ALA A 71 -15.33 5.33 19.31
N GLY A 72 -15.82 6.57 19.23
CA GLY A 72 -15.76 7.53 20.33
C GLY A 72 -14.39 8.13 20.61
N MET A 73 -13.46 8.01 19.67
CA MET A 73 -12.18 8.72 19.72
C MET A 73 -12.35 10.23 19.49
N VAL A 74 -13.27 10.60 18.60
CA VAL A 74 -13.46 11.96 18.11
C VAL A 74 -14.89 12.40 18.34
N SER A 75 -15.06 13.65 18.78
CA SER A 75 -16.36 14.32 18.82
C SER A 75 -16.33 15.63 18.02
N VAL A 76 -17.48 15.99 17.46
CA VAL A 76 -17.67 17.23 16.68
C VAL A 76 -18.79 18.06 17.29
N GLU A 77 -18.61 19.36 17.35
CA GLU A 77 -19.62 20.34 17.77
C GLU A 77 -19.75 21.41 16.68
N ILE A 78 -21.00 21.81 16.39
CA ILE A 78 -21.32 22.91 15.47
C ILE A 78 -21.97 24.02 16.28
N ASN A 79 -21.41 25.23 16.21
CA ASN A 79 -21.86 26.42 16.93
C ASN A 79 -21.96 26.19 18.44
N GLU A 80 -23.15 26.32 19.01
CA GLU A 80 -23.44 26.05 20.44
C GLU A 80 -24.28 24.76 20.60
N GLY A 81 -24.18 23.85 19.63
CA GLY A 81 -24.85 22.55 19.66
C GLY A 81 -24.20 21.57 20.65
N ASN A 82 -24.70 20.34 20.66
CA ASN A 82 -24.11 19.26 21.46
C ASN A 82 -22.90 18.65 20.75
N TRP A 83 -21.90 18.22 21.53
CA TRP A 83 -20.86 17.32 21.04
C TRP A 83 -21.48 16.00 20.56
N VAL A 84 -21.21 15.66 19.30
CA VAL A 84 -21.59 14.38 18.70
C VAL A 84 -20.36 13.52 18.54
N SER A 85 -20.35 12.38 19.22
CA SER A 85 -19.27 11.40 19.12
C SER A 85 -19.33 10.64 17.79
N LEU A 86 -18.19 10.51 17.11
CA LEU A 86 -18.09 9.81 15.83
C LEU A 86 -17.89 8.30 16.06
N ASN A 87 -18.80 7.51 15.49
CA ASN A 87 -18.76 6.05 15.46
C ASN A 87 -19.59 5.54 14.25
N ASN A 88 -19.56 4.24 13.98
CA ASN A 88 -20.23 3.66 12.81
C ASN A 88 -21.77 3.78 12.83
N ASP A 89 -22.38 4.18 13.96
CA ASP A 89 -23.82 4.42 14.08
C ASP A 89 -24.19 5.90 13.93
N THR A 90 -23.27 6.83 14.21
CA THR A 90 -23.51 8.28 14.14
C THR A 90 -23.11 8.91 12.82
N VAL A 91 -22.24 8.25 12.05
CA VAL A 91 -21.84 8.70 10.71
C VAL A 91 -22.04 7.62 9.67
N SER A 92 -22.27 8.05 8.43
CA SER A 92 -22.12 7.18 7.27
C SER A 92 -20.67 7.19 6.80
N VAL A 93 -20.02 6.03 6.71
CA VAL A 93 -18.68 5.89 6.13
C VAL A 93 -18.80 5.62 4.63
N ALA A 94 -18.02 6.32 3.81
CA ALA A 94 -17.99 6.09 2.37
C ALA A 94 -17.19 4.82 2.00
N GLU A 95 -17.52 4.24 0.86
CA GLU A 95 -16.67 3.24 0.22
C GLU A 95 -15.34 3.87 -0.25
N PRO A 96 -14.22 3.13 -0.28
CA PRO A 96 -14.06 1.73 0.17
C PRO A 96 -13.97 1.54 1.70
N GLY A 97 -13.75 2.61 2.47
CA GLY A 97 -13.47 2.52 3.92
C GLY A 97 -14.55 1.76 4.71
N LYS A 98 -15.81 1.84 4.27
CA LYS A 98 -16.94 1.08 4.85
C LYS A 98 -16.75 -0.44 4.75
N SER A 99 -16.52 -0.98 3.56
CA SER A 99 -16.27 -2.43 3.37
C SER A 99 -15.02 -2.94 4.10
N TYR A 100 -14.09 -2.03 4.41
CA TYR A 100 -12.90 -2.35 5.20
C TYR A 100 -13.06 -2.11 6.71
N GLY A 101 -14.30 -2.08 7.21
CA GLY A 101 -14.63 -2.07 8.63
C GLY A 101 -14.99 -0.70 9.22
N GLY A 102 -14.95 0.37 8.41
CA GLY A 102 -15.27 1.72 8.86
C GLY A 102 -14.34 2.22 9.96
N ILE A 103 -14.90 2.89 10.97
CA ILE A 103 -14.14 3.37 12.12
C ILE A 103 -13.60 2.18 12.91
N GLY A 104 -12.27 2.10 13.04
CA GLY A 104 -11.56 0.95 13.62
C GLY A 104 -11.26 -0.19 12.65
N GLY A 105 -11.60 -0.02 11.37
CA GLY A 105 -11.25 -0.94 10.29
C GLY A 105 -9.82 -0.78 9.78
N GLY A 106 -9.56 -1.27 8.57
CA GLY A 106 -8.23 -1.27 7.95
C GLY A 106 -7.75 0.11 7.49
N PHE A 107 -8.66 0.98 7.03
CA PHE A 107 -8.30 2.25 6.41
C PHE A 107 -7.91 3.32 7.45
N PRO A 108 -6.66 3.83 7.46
CA PRO A 108 -6.26 4.93 8.36
C PRO A 108 -6.93 6.28 8.08
N THR A 109 -7.37 6.53 6.84
CA THR A 109 -8.11 7.75 6.47
C THR A 109 -9.49 7.39 5.95
N LEU A 110 -10.52 7.98 6.55
CA LEU A 110 -11.92 7.74 6.23
C LEU A 110 -12.59 9.00 5.71
N LYS A 111 -13.51 8.84 4.77
CA LYS A 111 -14.49 9.86 4.39
C LYS A 111 -15.79 9.54 5.10
N VAL A 112 -16.24 10.42 6.00
CA VAL A 112 -17.43 10.21 6.84
C VAL A 112 -18.42 11.36 6.68
N THR A 113 -19.71 11.07 6.78
CA THR A 113 -20.79 12.06 6.73
C THR A 113 -21.62 11.98 8.01
N LEU A 114 -21.59 13.06 8.79
CA LEU A 114 -22.35 13.25 10.01
C LEU A 114 -23.69 13.97 9.68
N PRO A 115 -24.85 13.32 9.87
CA PRO A 115 -26.13 14.00 9.77
C PRO A 115 -26.26 15.12 10.82
N LEU A 116 -26.79 16.26 10.41
CA LEU A 116 -27.02 17.42 11.26
C LEU A 116 -28.51 17.68 11.44
N LYS A 117 -28.90 18.16 12.63
CA LYS A 117 -30.27 18.63 12.85
C LYS A 117 -30.53 19.90 12.05
N GLU A 118 -31.78 20.09 11.62
CA GLU A 118 -32.20 21.33 10.99
C GLU A 118 -31.91 22.52 11.93
N GLY A 119 -31.33 23.59 11.38
CA GLY A 119 -30.93 24.77 12.15
C GLY A 119 -29.59 24.66 12.89
N ALA A 120 -28.88 23.52 12.82
CA ALA A 120 -27.54 23.41 13.40
C ALA A 120 -26.52 24.38 12.76
N VAL A 121 -26.73 24.72 11.48
CA VAL A 121 -25.95 25.68 10.71
C VAL A 121 -26.79 26.94 10.46
N VAL A 122 -26.20 28.10 10.69
CA VAL A 122 -26.85 29.41 10.56
C VAL A 122 -26.29 30.20 9.38
N GLY A 123 -27.02 31.23 8.93
CA GLY A 123 -26.47 32.18 7.96
C GLY A 123 -25.40 33.06 8.59
N GLY A 124 -24.29 33.29 7.90
CA GLY A 124 -23.10 33.99 8.38
C GLY A 124 -22.08 33.04 9.00
N THR A 125 -21.44 33.49 10.07
CA THR A 125 -20.36 32.81 10.76
C THR A 125 -20.84 31.53 11.44
N ASN A 126 -20.18 30.41 11.15
CA ASN A 126 -20.35 29.15 11.86
C ASN A 126 -19.01 28.67 12.41
N ILE A 127 -19.02 28.11 13.62
CA ILE A 127 -17.85 27.53 14.26
C ILE A 127 -18.00 26.02 14.29
N ILE A 128 -16.99 25.30 13.81
CA ILE A 128 -16.88 23.85 13.91
C ILE A 128 -15.77 23.56 14.91
N ARG A 129 -16.05 22.76 15.93
CA ARG A 129 -15.06 22.30 16.90
C ARG A 129 -14.89 20.80 16.80
N PHE A 130 -13.64 20.37 16.82
CA PHE A 130 -13.23 18.98 16.82
C PHE A 130 -12.53 18.68 18.15
N ARG A 131 -12.81 17.52 18.74
CA ARG A 131 -12.21 17.11 20.03
C ARG A 131 -11.64 15.71 19.94
N PHE A 132 -10.42 15.53 20.45
CA PHE A 132 -9.84 14.22 20.75
C PHE A 132 -10.30 13.83 22.15
N ASP A 133 -11.26 12.92 22.26
CA ASP A 133 -11.94 12.64 23.53
C ASP A 133 -11.02 11.91 24.52
N ARG A 134 -10.39 10.82 24.07
CA ARG A 134 -9.52 9.99 24.91
C ARG A 134 -8.58 9.15 24.08
N THR A 135 -7.41 8.84 24.61
CA THR A 135 -6.48 7.81 24.09
C THR A 135 -6.90 6.40 24.49
N ASP A 136 -6.61 5.43 23.63
CA ASP A 136 -6.61 3.98 23.88
C ASP A 136 -5.25 3.46 24.38
N GLY A 137 -4.26 4.35 24.54
CA GLY A 137 -2.88 3.99 24.83
C GLY A 137 -1.98 3.88 23.58
N LEU A 138 -2.52 4.14 22.38
CA LEU A 138 -1.78 4.17 21.11
C LEU A 138 -1.94 5.52 20.38
N ALA A 139 -3.17 6.02 20.31
CA ALA A 139 -3.49 7.27 19.63
C ALA A 139 -3.16 8.50 20.51
N SER A 140 -2.69 9.57 19.88
CA SER A 140 -2.38 10.87 20.53
C SER A 140 -3.04 12.06 19.82
N GLY A 141 -4.02 11.78 18.96
CA GLY A 141 -4.74 12.76 18.17
C GLY A 141 -5.15 12.24 16.79
N PHE A 142 -5.72 13.13 16.00
CA PHE A 142 -6.19 12.90 14.63
C PHE A 142 -6.03 14.17 13.78
N ARG A 143 -6.35 14.08 12.50
CA ARG A 143 -6.32 15.21 11.56
C ARG A 143 -7.56 15.23 10.70
N VAL A 144 -8.19 16.39 10.58
CA VAL A 144 -9.21 16.63 9.55
C VAL A 144 -8.49 17.15 8.31
N LEU A 145 -8.42 16.30 7.28
CA LEU A 145 -7.72 16.60 6.03
C LEU A 145 -8.57 17.47 5.12
N ALA A 146 -9.89 17.26 5.14
CA ALA A 146 -10.85 18.11 4.44
C ALA A 146 -12.22 18.03 5.13
N PHE A 147 -13.06 19.04 4.95
CA PHE A 147 -14.46 18.97 5.36
C PHE A 147 -15.34 19.86 4.48
N ASN A 148 -16.64 19.62 4.48
CA ASN A 148 -17.62 20.49 3.84
C ASN A 148 -19.02 20.25 4.44
N PHE A 149 -19.89 21.26 4.40
CA PHE A 149 -21.31 21.04 4.64
C PHE A 149 -21.97 20.56 3.36
N LEU A 150 -22.89 19.61 3.47
CA LEU A 150 -23.65 19.10 2.33
C LEU A 150 -25.13 19.47 2.44
N THR A 151 -25.73 19.79 1.29
CA THR A 151 -27.19 19.90 1.15
C THR A 151 -27.85 18.53 1.11
N SER A 152 -29.20 18.49 1.07
CA SER A 152 -29.95 17.23 0.86
C SER A 152 -29.53 16.47 -0.39
N ASP A 153 -29.09 17.18 -1.43
CA ASP A 153 -28.65 16.61 -2.72
C ASP A 153 -27.15 16.29 -2.73
N SER A 154 -26.51 16.27 -1.55
CA SER A 154 -25.06 16.01 -1.38
C SER A 154 -24.15 17.05 -2.06
N ILE A 155 -24.66 18.26 -2.32
CA ILE A 155 -23.87 19.35 -2.91
C ILE A 155 -23.04 20.02 -1.81
N LYS A 156 -21.74 20.18 -2.06
CA LYS A 156 -20.80 20.91 -1.18
C LYS A 156 -21.16 22.40 -1.13
N VAL A 157 -21.30 22.94 0.08
CA VAL A 157 -21.68 24.34 0.32
C VAL A 157 -20.49 25.29 0.29
N LEU A 158 -19.35 24.86 0.84
CA LEU A 158 -18.11 25.64 0.85
C LEU A 158 -17.35 25.44 -0.45
N LYS A 159 -16.94 26.54 -1.08
CA LYS A 159 -16.12 26.53 -2.30
C LYS A 159 -14.67 26.12 -2.00
N PRO A 160 -13.91 25.65 -2.99
CA PRO A 160 -12.51 25.25 -2.78
C PRO A 160 -11.61 26.36 -2.20
N ASP A 161 -11.85 27.62 -2.54
CA ASP A 161 -11.09 28.79 -2.05
C ASP A 161 -11.36 29.12 -0.57
N ALA A 162 -12.35 28.49 0.07
CA ALA A 162 -12.55 28.54 1.51
C ALA A 162 -11.44 27.81 2.28
N PHE A 163 -10.59 27.04 1.60
CA PHE A 163 -9.54 26.23 2.19
C PHE A 163 -8.18 26.54 1.59
N LYS A 164 -7.12 26.35 2.39
CA LYS A 164 -5.74 26.33 1.92
C LYS A 164 -4.98 25.19 2.61
N GLU A 165 -4.14 24.50 1.86
CA GLU A 165 -3.27 23.48 2.42
C GLU A 165 -2.03 24.12 3.07
N GLU A 166 -1.65 23.61 4.23
CA GLU A 166 -0.39 23.95 4.87
C GLU A 166 0.78 23.30 4.12
N ASP A 167 1.86 24.07 3.94
CA ASP A 167 3.12 23.59 3.34
C ASP A 167 4.20 23.36 4.42
N PRO A 168 4.56 22.10 4.74
CA PRO A 168 5.61 21.73 5.68
C PRO A 168 6.99 22.30 5.35
N ASN A 169 7.24 22.72 4.10
CA ASN A 169 8.50 23.39 3.75
C ASN A 169 8.61 24.79 4.35
N THR A 170 7.49 25.38 4.79
CA THR A 170 7.45 26.69 5.44
C THR A 170 7.64 26.62 6.97
N TRP A 171 7.60 25.42 7.55
CA TRP A 171 7.73 25.26 8.99
C TRP A 171 9.11 25.63 9.50
N THR A 172 9.12 26.44 10.57
CA THR A 172 10.35 26.84 11.25
C THR A 172 10.51 26.09 12.57
N PRO A 173 11.75 25.87 13.04
CA PRO A 173 11.97 25.23 14.34
C PRO A 173 11.47 26.13 15.48
N PRO A 174 10.89 25.56 16.56
CA PRO A 174 10.53 26.31 17.76
C PRO A 174 11.72 27.08 18.37
N PHE A 175 12.91 26.48 18.35
CA PHE A 175 14.17 27.09 18.80
C PHE A 175 15.23 27.01 17.69
N ARG A 176 16.02 28.07 17.55
CA ARG A 176 17.09 28.17 16.53
C ARG A 176 18.50 28.13 17.11
N ASP A 177 18.64 28.20 18.44
CA ASP A 177 19.94 28.19 19.09
C ASP A 177 20.56 26.78 19.11
N SER A 178 21.89 26.72 19.02
CA SER A 178 22.62 25.46 18.93
C SER A 178 22.46 24.57 20.17
N ALA A 179 22.21 25.15 21.35
CA ALA A 179 22.04 24.39 22.59
C ALA A 179 20.72 23.61 22.57
N SER A 180 19.62 24.24 22.15
CA SER A 180 18.32 23.59 22.00
C SER A 180 18.33 22.48 20.94
N LEU A 181 19.02 22.69 19.81
CA LEU A 181 19.17 21.67 18.77
C LEU A 181 19.99 20.46 19.27
N LEU A 182 21.07 20.71 20.00
CA LEU A 182 21.87 19.65 20.62
C LEU A 182 21.08 18.87 21.68
N ALA A 183 20.34 19.58 22.54
CA ALA A 183 19.47 18.97 23.55
C ALA A 183 18.38 18.10 22.88
N GLY A 184 17.76 18.60 21.81
CA GLY A 184 16.77 17.85 21.02
C GLY A 184 17.33 16.56 20.45
N ARG A 185 18.55 16.60 19.89
CA ARG A 185 19.25 15.41 19.40
C ARG A 185 19.54 14.41 20.51
N GLN A 186 20.03 14.88 21.66
CA GLN A 186 20.31 14.00 22.80
C GLN A 186 19.03 13.31 23.30
N LEU A 187 17.95 14.07 23.46
CA LEU A 187 16.65 13.51 23.86
C LEU A 187 16.15 12.47 22.86
N TRP A 188 16.25 12.74 21.56
CA TRP A 188 15.88 11.80 20.50
C TRP A 188 16.60 10.44 20.64
N GLN A 189 17.88 10.47 21.01
CA GLN A 189 18.75 9.29 21.04
C GLN A 189 18.79 8.56 22.38
N SER A 190 18.49 9.23 23.49
CA SER A 190 18.75 8.66 24.82
C SER A 190 17.72 8.99 25.89
N ALA A 191 16.60 9.64 25.55
CA ALA A 191 15.60 9.96 26.56
C ALA A 191 15.00 8.69 27.17
N THR A 192 14.74 8.73 28.48
CA THR A 192 13.90 7.72 29.15
C THR A 192 12.45 8.00 28.79
N LEU A 193 11.75 6.99 28.27
CA LEU A 193 10.40 7.13 27.74
C LEU A 193 9.41 6.20 28.46
N THR A 194 8.12 6.53 28.41
CA THR A 194 7.01 5.63 28.78
C THR A 194 6.29 5.13 27.54
N ALA A 195 5.63 3.98 27.62
CA ALA A 195 4.91 3.38 26.49
C ALA A 195 3.72 4.23 26.01
N SER A 196 3.09 4.97 26.92
CA SER A 196 1.97 5.86 26.62
C SER A 196 1.81 6.97 27.67
N GLY A 197 0.85 7.87 27.42
CA GLY A 197 0.44 8.91 28.35
C GLY A 197 -0.59 8.45 29.40
N LEU A 198 -0.90 7.16 29.45
CA LEU A 198 -1.81 6.60 30.46
C LEU A 198 -1.14 6.54 31.83
N GLN A 199 -1.95 6.61 32.89
CA GLN A 199 -1.47 6.43 34.26
C GLN A 199 -0.82 5.05 34.41
N ASN A 200 0.35 5.00 35.05
CA ASN A 200 1.15 3.78 35.25
C ASN A 200 1.62 3.10 33.96
N ALA A 201 1.71 3.83 32.85
CA ALA A 201 2.32 3.30 31.62
C ALA A 201 3.75 2.79 31.90
N PRO A 202 4.12 1.59 31.42
CA PRO A 202 5.44 1.04 31.66
C PRO A 202 6.52 1.90 31.02
N ARG A 203 7.71 1.90 31.61
CA ARG A 203 8.90 2.46 30.96
C ARG A 203 9.27 1.58 29.76
N ILE A 204 9.73 2.22 28.69
CA ILE A 204 10.32 1.53 27.55
C ILE A 204 11.84 1.64 27.62
N ARG A 205 12.52 0.57 27.20
CA ARG A 205 13.98 0.48 27.08
C ARG A 205 14.45 1.15 25.80
N ALA A 206 13.65 1.11 24.73
CA ALA A 206 13.94 1.77 23.48
C ALA A 206 13.84 3.29 23.57
N HIS A 207 14.62 3.98 22.74
CA HIS A 207 14.58 5.43 22.53
C HIS A 207 13.85 5.77 21.22
N CYS A 208 13.62 7.05 20.94
CA CYS A 208 12.93 7.46 19.70
C CYS A 208 13.69 6.98 18.45
N SER A 209 15.02 7.10 18.45
CA SER A 209 15.92 6.65 17.36
C SER A 209 15.90 5.14 17.08
N ASP A 210 15.36 4.34 18.00
CA ASP A 210 15.33 2.88 17.87
C ASP A 210 14.13 2.42 17.02
N CYS A 211 12.99 3.10 17.20
CA CYS A 211 11.75 2.85 16.44
C CYS A 211 11.66 3.67 15.14
N HIS A 212 12.22 4.87 15.12
CA HIS A 212 12.23 5.79 13.97
C HIS A 212 13.57 5.77 13.25
N ALA A 213 13.76 6.65 12.26
CA ALA A 213 15.06 6.77 11.61
C ALA A 213 16.08 7.21 12.67
N TYR A 214 17.30 6.70 12.61
CA TYR A 214 18.31 6.95 13.65
C TYR A 214 18.50 8.44 13.94
N ASP A 215 18.48 9.28 12.90
CA ASP A 215 18.56 10.74 13.01
C ASP A 215 17.20 11.45 13.11
N GLY A 216 16.08 10.74 12.94
CA GLY A 216 14.72 11.27 12.92
C GLY A 216 14.30 11.88 11.58
N ARG A 217 15.04 11.64 10.50
CA ARG A 217 14.72 12.21 9.18
C ARG A 217 13.32 11.85 8.68
N ASP A 218 12.79 10.70 9.09
CA ASP A 218 11.44 10.26 8.70
C ASP A 218 10.35 11.24 9.16
N LEU A 219 10.49 11.83 10.35
CA LEU A 219 9.53 12.82 10.86
C LEU A 219 9.51 14.08 9.98
N LYS A 220 10.67 14.50 9.46
CA LYS A 220 10.75 15.63 8.52
C LYS A 220 10.26 15.23 7.12
N TYR A 221 10.74 14.10 6.62
CA TYR A 221 10.42 13.55 5.31
C TYR A 221 8.90 13.41 5.10
N PHE A 222 8.23 12.79 6.06
CA PHE A 222 6.77 12.60 6.04
C PHE A 222 6.01 13.78 6.62
N GLY A 223 6.65 14.92 6.90
CA GLY A 223 5.94 16.15 7.25
C GLY A 223 5.11 16.06 8.54
N TYR A 224 5.63 15.45 9.61
CA TYR A 224 5.00 15.55 10.94
C TYR A 224 5.20 16.97 11.48
N SER A 225 4.13 17.65 11.88
CA SER A 225 4.18 19.04 12.38
C SER A 225 4.92 19.19 13.72
N ASN A 226 5.30 20.42 14.07
CA ASN A 226 5.90 20.69 15.39
C ASN A 226 4.92 20.33 16.52
N ALA A 227 3.62 20.60 16.35
CA ALA A 227 2.59 20.25 17.32
C ALA A 227 2.49 18.73 17.51
N SER A 228 2.51 17.97 16.41
CA SER A 228 2.50 16.51 16.44
C SER A 228 3.71 15.93 17.16
N ILE A 229 4.92 16.44 16.88
CA ILE A 229 6.16 15.98 17.53
C ILE A 229 6.13 16.29 19.04
N VAL A 230 5.71 17.50 19.42
CA VAL A 230 5.60 17.89 20.83
C VAL A 230 4.56 17.05 21.57
N ALA A 231 3.37 16.88 20.99
CA ALA A 231 2.29 16.07 21.57
C ALA A 231 2.73 14.61 21.77
N ARG A 232 3.39 14.01 20.76
CA ARG A 232 3.89 12.63 20.86
C ARG A 232 5.05 12.50 21.84
N SER A 233 5.90 13.52 21.98
CA SER A 233 6.95 13.55 23.01
C SER A 233 6.34 13.54 24.42
N ARG A 234 5.29 14.35 24.65
CA ARG A 234 4.54 14.35 25.92
C ARG A 234 3.85 13.02 26.20
N PHE A 235 3.28 12.41 25.17
CA PHE A 235 2.70 11.08 25.26
C PHE A 235 3.71 10.03 25.74
N HIS A 236 5.01 10.20 25.46
CA HIS A 236 6.08 9.33 25.95
C HIS A 236 6.77 9.82 27.23
N GLY A 237 6.13 10.72 27.99
CA GLY A 237 6.58 11.15 29.31
C GLY A 237 7.55 12.33 29.32
N LEU A 238 7.79 12.98 28.18
CA LEU A 238 8.64 14.18 28.10
C LEU A 238 7.84 15.46 28.37
N SER A 239 8.54 16.52 28.78
CA SER A 239 7.96 17.86 28.91
C SER A 239 7.73 18.54 27.55
N THR A 240 6.89 19.60 27.55
CA THR A 240 6.69 20.46 26.36
C THR A 240 8.01 21.05 25.84
N LEU A 241 8.89 21.53 26.73
CA LEU A 241 10.19 22.08 26.35
C LEU A 241 11.05 21.04 25.62
N GLN A 242 11.14 19.83 26.18
CA GLN A 242 11.87 18.72 25.57
C GLN A 242 11.29 18.35 24.20
N GLY A 243 9.96 18.30 24.07
CA GLY A 243 9.30 18.08 22.79
C GLY A 243 9.61 19.17 21.76
N GLN A 244 9.65 20.45 22.18
CA GLN A 244 10.01 21.57 21.31
C GLN A 244 11.48 21.53 20.89
N GLN A 245 12.38 21.09 21.77
CA GLN A 245 13.79 20.86 21.44
C GLN A 245 13.94 19.74 20.40
N ILE A 246 13.24 18.61 20.57
CA ILE A 246 13.20 17.53 19.57
C ILE A 246 12.66 18.05 18.23
N ALA A 247 11.51 18.74 18.23
CA ALA A 247 10.95 19.33 17.00
C ALA A 247 11.94 20.28 16.31
N SER A 248 12.67 21.09 17.09
CA SER A 248 13.70 21.99 16.57
C SER A 248 14.84 21.23 15.90
N TYR A 249 15.35 20.17 16.55
CA TYR A 249 16.36 19.28 15.98
C TYR A 249 15.89 18.65 14.67
N ILE A 250 14.68 18.07 14.63
CA ILE A 250 14.11 17.45 13.42
C ILE A 250 14.03 18.45 12.27
N ARG A 251 13.60 19.70 12.51
CA ARG A 251 13.54 20.72 11.46
C ARG A 251 14.91 21.10 10.91
N SER A 252 15.95 21.03 11.74
CA SER A 252 17.33 21.35 11.34
C SER A 252 17.96 20.32 10.39
N LEU A 253 17.38 19.12 10.26
CA LEU A 253 17.93 18.05 9.41
C LEU A 253 17.94 18.47 7.92
N PRO A 254 19.01 18.16 7.16
CA PRO A 254 19.16 18.56 5.76
C PRO A 254 18.42 17.62 4.79
N VAL A 255 17.16 17.31 5.08
CA VAL A 255 16.29 16.48 4.24
C VAL A 255 15.06 17.27 3.78
N PRO A 256 14.51 16.98 2.57
CA PRO A 256 13.27 17.59 2.13
C PRO A 256 12.06 17.06 2.93
N SER A 257 10.90 17.70 2.76
CA SER A 257 9.62 17.28 3.36
C SER A 257 8.59 16.92 2.27
N PRO A 258 8.85 15.90 1.41
CA PRO A 258 7.98 15.61 0.26
C PRO A 258 6.65 14.95 0.66
N GLY A 259 6.60 14.29 1.82
CA GLY A 259 5.46 13.50 2.25
C GLY A 259 4.48 14.23 3.17
N ARG A 260 3.48 13.45 3.61
CA ARG A 260 2.56 13.77 4.71
C ARG A 260 2.35 12.51 5.55
N PRO A 261 2.04 12.60 6.86
CA PRO A 261 1.89 11.42 7.72
C PRO A 261 0.74 10.50 7.31
N TRP A 262 -0.27 11.05 6.62
CA TRP A 262 -1.46 10.35 6.14
C TRP A 262 -1.35 9.84 4.71
N ASN A 263 -0.31 10.25 3.96
CA ASN A 263 -0.08 9.76 2.61
C ASN A 263 0.72 8.46 2.69
N PRO A 264 0.19 7.32 2.21
CA PRO A 264 0.89 6.06 2.30
C PRO A 264 2.20 6.06 1.49
N PRO A 265 3.32 5.60 2.07
CA PRO A 265 4.54 5.42 1.32
C PRO A 265 4.30 4.55 0.08
N TYR A 266 4.78 5.02 -1.07
CA TYR A 266 4.64 4.35 -2.37
C TYR A 266 3.19 4.08 -2.82
N GLN A 267 2.18 4.78 -2.29
CA GLN A 267 0.82 4.75 -2.88
C GLN A 267 0.94 4.97 -4.39
N PRO A 268 0.50 4.04 -5.24
CA PRO A 268 0.69 4.16 -6.68
C PRO A 268 -0.26 5.20 -7.26
N GLY A 269 0.17 5.80 -8.36
CA GLY A 269 -0.60 6.79 -9.09
C GLY A 269 0.25 7.51 -10.15
N PRO A 270 -0.39 8.21 -11.09
CA PRO A 270 0.31 8.89 -12.17
C PRO A 270 1.37 9.88 -11.66
N GLY A 271 2.56 9.82 -12.25
CA GLY A 271 3.69 10.70 -11.94
C GLY A 271 4.56 10.25 -10.77
N LEU A 272 4.27 9.11 -10.12
CA LEU A 272 5.08 8.61 -9.01
C LEU A 272 6.54 8.35 -9.43
N ASP A 273 6.75 7.67 -10.55
CA ASP A 273 8.07 7.38 -11.11
C ASP A 273 8.70 8.60 -11.84
N ALA A 274 7.98 9.72 -11.93
CA ALA A 274 8.52 11.00 -12.40
C ALA A 274 9.13 11.86 -11.27
N GLN A 275 8.78 11.59 -9.99
CA GLN A 275 9.34 12.31 -8.83
C GLN A 275 10.87 12.15 -8.73
N PRO A 276 11.63 13.03 -8.07
CA PRO A 276 13.01 12.71 -7.70
C PRO A 276 13.08 11.40 -6.89
N VAL A 277 14.15 10.60 -7.04
CA VAL A 277 14.33 9.35 -6.26
C VAL A 277 14.22 9.61 -4.76
N ALA A 278 14.82 10.71 -4.29
CA ALA A 278 14.77 11.14 -2.90
C ALA A 278 13.36 11.54 -2.40
N ASN A 279 12.35 11.61 -3.27
CA ASN A 279 10.95 11.88 -2.91
C ASN A 279 10.04 10.68 -3.19
N TRP A 280 10.54 9.61 -3.79
CA TRP A 280 9.72 8.52 -4.29
C TRP A 280 8.91 7.83 -3.18
N ALA A 281 9.53 7.65 -2.01
CA ALA A 281 8.86 7.02 -0.87
C ALA A 281 7.69 7.84 -0.30
N ALA A 282 7.50 9.10 -0.72
CA ALA A 282 6.32 9.87 -0.31
C ALA A 282 5.01 9.35 -0.93
N GLY A 283 5.10 8.54 -1.99
CA GLY A 283 3.94 8.05 -2.73
C GLY A 283 3.24 9.13 -3.56
N ALA A 284 2.24 8.73 -4.34
CA ALA A 284 1.40 9.64 -5.12
C ALA A 284 0.39 10.40 -4.23
N GLY A 285 0.15 9.92 -3.01
CA GLY A 285 -0.74 10.53 -2.02
C GLY A 285 -2.19 10.04 -2.08
N LEU A 286 -2.99 10.45 -1.10
CA LEU A 286 -4.38 9.99 -0.94
C LEU A 286 -5.32 10.39 -2.08
N SER A 287 -4.99 11.44 -2.85
CA SER A 287 -5.77 11.84 -4.04
C SER A 287 -5.82 10.75 -5.11
N TRP A 288 -4.93 9.76 -5.04
CA TRP A 288 -4.87 8.61 -5.96
C TRP A 288 -5.33 7.30 -5.32
N VAL A 289 -5.93 7.35 -4.13
CA VAL A 289 -6.73 6.26 -3.59
C VAL A 289 -8.13 6.39 -4.17
N LEU A 290 -8.48 5.49 -5.09
CA LEU A 290 -9.73 5.57 -5.85
C LEU A 290 -10.94 5.13 -5.00
N ASP A 291 -12.09 5.78 -5.20
CA ASP A 291 -13.34 5.42 -4.50
C ASP A 291 -13.93 4.08 -5.00
N SER A 292 -13.58 3.67 -6.23
CA SER A 292 -13.95 2.38 -6.84
C SER A 292 -12.74 1.69 -7.45
N ASP A 293 -12.66 0.37 -7.31
CA ASP A 293 -11.60 -0.43 -7.94
C ASP A 293 -11.66 -0.36 -9.48
N THR A 294 -12.86 -0.37 -10.07
CA THR A 294 -13.05 -0.34 -11.53
C THR A 294 -12.56 0.96 -12.18
N ALA A 295 -12.42 2.04 -11.41
CA ALA A 295 -11.83 3.30 -11.88
C ALA A 295 -10.32 3.17 -12.19
N THR A 296 -9.69 2.05 -11.82
CA THR A 296 -8.32 1.69 -12.17
C THR A 296 -8.17 1.31 -13.65
N LEU A 297 -9.20 0.74 -14.28
CA LEU A 297 -9.11 0.15 -15.63
C LEU A 297 -8.59 1.10 -16.72
N PRO A 298 -9.01 2.38 -16.79
CA PRO A 298 -8.48 3.32 -17.77
C PRO A 298 -6.95 3.51 -17.67
N PHE A 299 -6.39 3.45 -16.46
CA PHE A 299 -4.94 3.58 -16.23
C PHE A 299 -4.16 2.33 -16.67
N VAL A 300 -4.79 1.15 -16.64
CA VAL A 300 -4.19 -0.11 -17.14
C VAL A 300 -4.11 -0.11 -18.67
N PHE A 301 -5.19 0.29 -19.34
CA PHE A 301 -5.35 0.08 -20.79
C PHE A 301 -5.05 1.29 -21.67
N ARG A 302 -4.95 2.50 -21.11
CA ARG A 302 -4.52 3.71 -21.86
C ARG A 302 -3.17 4.30 -21.44
N PRO A 303 -2.13 3.51 -21.10
CA PRO A 303 -0.90 4.05 -20.52
C PRO A 303 0.04 4.77 -21.51
N LYS A 304 -0.39 5.07 -22.75
CA LYS A 304 0.48 5.74 -23.75
C LYS A 304 0.25 7.25 -23.76
N GLY A 305 0.90 7.96 -22.82
CA GLY A 305 0.95 9.43 -22.77
C GLY A 305 1.34 9.97 -21.40
N ASP A 306 1.53 11.29 -21.29
CA ASP A 306 1.71 11.99 -20.01
C ASP A 306 0.39 11.97 -19.23
N LEU A 307 0.18 10.89 -18.45
CA LEU A 307 -1.02 10.64 -17.64
C LEU A 307 -1.30 11.80 -16.66
N ALA A 308 -0.26 12.55 -16.26
CA ALA A 308 -0.39 13.73 -15.40
C ALA A 308 -1.18 14.89 -16.06
N ARG A 309 -1.41 14.85 -17.38
CA ARG A 309 -2.13 15.90 -18.13
C ARG A 309 -3.54 15.51 -18.56
N GLN A 310 -4.06 14.35 -18.17
CA GLN A 310 -5.40 13.91 -18.56
C GLN A 310 -6.33 13.80 -17.34
N PRO A 311 -6.95 14.92 -16.90
CA PRO A 311 -7.78 14.96 -15.70
C PRO A 311 -9.02 14.04 -15.76
N ASP A 312 -9.43 13.59 -16.95
CA ASP A 312 -10.65 12.79 -17.14
C ASP A 312 -10.40 11.28 -17.34
N ILE A 313 -9.16 10.78 -17.17
CA ILE A 313 -8.87 9.34 -17.40
C ILE A 313 -9.77 8.44 -16.55
N GLY A 314 -9.98 8.79 -15.27
CA GLY A 314 -10.83 8.02 -14.37
C GLY A 314 -12.32 7.98 -14.76
N ASN A 315 -12.77 8.88 -15.65
CA ASN A 315 -14.15 9.02 -16.11
C ASN A 315 -14.35 8.53 -17.56
N ALA A 316 -13.39 7.78 -18.10
CA ALA A 316 -13.48 7.27 -19.46
C ALA A 316 -14.75 6.43 -19.69
N PRO A 317 -15.50 6.65 -20.79
CA PRO A 317 -16.66 5.82 -21.09
C PRO A 317 -16.22 4.37 -21.37
N GLU A 318 -17.05 3.42 -20.94
CA GLU A 318 -16.73 1.98 -21.00
C GLU A 318 -16.37 1.52 -22.41
N SER A 319 -17.09 1.96 -23.44
CA SER A 319 -16.82 1.60 -24.85
C SER A 319 -15.37 1.92 -25.27
N ALA A 320 -14.84 3.03 -24.78
CA ALA A 320 -13.50 3.44 -25.08
C ALA A 320 -12.47 2.73 -24.16
N ILE A 321 -12.88 2.18 -23.02
CA ILE A 321 -12.04 1.25 -22.24
C ILE A 321 -11.93 -0.06 -23.02
N VAL A 322 -13.07 -0.64 -23.44
CA VAL A 322 -13.13 -1.87 -24.23
C VAL A 322 -12.27 -1.79 -25.48
N ALA A 323 -12.33 -0.68 -26.22
CA ALA A 323 -11.52 -0.48 -27.42
C ALA A 323 -10.00 -0.40 -27.15
N ALA A 324 -9.58 -0.08 -25.92
CA ALA A 324 -8.18 -0.01 -25.53
C ALA A 324 -7.62 -1.35 -25.02
N ILE A 325 -8.49 -2.31 -24.69
CA ILE A 325 -8.08 -3.63 -24.22
C ILE A 325 -7.56 -4.42 -25.43
N THR A 326 -6.26 -4.66 -25.45
CA THR A 326 -5.56 -5.38 -26.51
C THR A 326 -4.57 -6.39 -25.91
N PRO A 327 -4.13 -7.41 -26.65
CA PRO A 327 -3.12 -8.36 -26.16
C PRO A 327 -1.81 -7.69 -25.71
N ASP A 328 -1.47 -6.51 -26.24
CA ASP A 328 -0.19 -5.82 -25.99
C ASP A 328 0.11 -5.59 -24.51
N VAL A 329 -0.89 -5.20 -23.70
CA VAL A 329 -0.70 -4.95 -22.26
C VAL A 329 -0.45 -6.24 -21.48
N PHE A 330 -0.98 -7.36 -21.97
CA PHE A 330 -0.90 -8.68 -21.34
C PHE A 330 0.32 -9.49 -21.78
N ARG A 331 1.09 -8.99 -22.76
CA ARG A 331 2.26 -9.72 -23.28
C ARG A 331 3.23 -10.07 -22.15
N PRO A 332 3.66 -11.34 -22.02
CA PRO A 332 4.65 -11.74 -21.02
C PRO A 332 6.00 -11.03 -21.17
N ASP A 333 6.39 -10.60 -22.37
CA ASP A 333 7.61 -9.82 -22.58
C ASP A 333 7.44 -8.31 -22.32
N GLY A 334 6.22 -7.86 -21.99
CA GLY A 334 5.90 -6.48 -21.61
C GLY A 334 6.38 -6.11 -20.21
N ASN A 335 6.28 -4.84 -19.84
CA ASN A 335 6.72 -4.37 -18.53
C ASN A 335 5.80 -3.25 -18.01
N LEU A 336 4.55 -3.62 -17.68
CA LEU A 336 3.59 -2.74 -17.03
C LEU A 336 4.22 -2.17 -15.76
N ASN A 337 4.12 -0.86 -15.57
CA ASN A 337 4.57 -0.20 -14.36
C ASN A 337 3.40 -0.05 -13.37
N PRO A 338 3.27 -0.93 -12.37
CA PRO A 338 2.14 -0.86 -11.43
C PRO A 338 2.19 0.39 -10.54
N ARG A 339 3.33 1.09 -10.47
CA ARG A 339 3.51 2.30 -9.64
C ARG A 339 2.80 3.53 -10.22
N GLU A 340 2.52 3.51 -11.51
CA GLU A 340 1.80 4.58 -12.22
C GLU A 340 0.28 4.35 -12.24
N ILE A 341 -0.18 3.23 -11.68
CA ILE A 341 -1.58 2.80 -11.76
C ILE A 341 -2.22 2.97 -10.37
N PRO A 342 -3.13 3.95 -10.21
CA PRO A 342 -3.82 4.16 -8.94
C PRO A 342 -4.74 2.97 -8.62
N ILE A 343 -4.94 2.70 -7.34
CA ILE A 343 -5.76 1.58 -6.83
C ILE A 343 -6.72 2.10 -5.75
N SER A 344 -7.83 1.38 -5.52
CA SER A 344 -8.76 1.74 -4.43
C SER A 344 -8.30 1.31 -3.04
N LEU A 345 -7.37 0.37 -2.95
CA LEU A 345 -6.77 -0.02 -1.69
C LEU A 345 -5.86 1.10 -1.16
N GLN A 346 -6.18 1.64 0.01
CA GLN A 346 -5.28 2.53 0.74
C GLN A 346 -4.12 1.70 1.30
N LEU A 347 -2.88 2.02 0.95
CA LEU A 347 -1.74 1.35 1.57
C LEU A 347 -1.53 1.86 3.01
N PRO A 348 -0.76 1.12 3.86
CA PRO A 348 -0.46 1.55 5.21
C PRO A 348 0.32 2.87 5.22
N ASP A 349 -0.17 3.85 5.98
CA ASP A 349 0.50 5.13 6.18
C ASP A 349 1.76 5.01 7.06
N TRP A 350 2.53 6.09 7.22
CA TRP A 350 3.79 6.01 7.99
C TRP A 350 3.58 5.55 9.45
N ASN A 351 2.45 5.85 10.09
CA ASN A 351 2.16 5.37 11.44
C ASN A 351 2.03 3.84 11.50
N HIS A 352 1.64 3.20 10.40
CA HIS A 352 1.53 1.74 10.28
C HIS A 352 2.82 1.06 9.84
N TRP A 353 3.83 1.82 9.39
CA TRP A 353 5.18 1.32 9.12
C TRP A 353 6.03 1.22 10.40
N LEU A 354 5.68 1.99 11.43
CA LEU A 354 6.44 2.06 12.67
C LEU A 354 6.07 0.93 13.64
N PRO A 355 7.05 0.31 14.31
CA PRO A 355 6.76 -0.68 15.35
C PRO A 355 6.01 -0.03 16.52
N ARG A 356 4.92 -0.66 16.98
CA ARG A 356 4.24 -0.24 18.21
C ARG A 356 5.04 -0.61 19.46
N VAL A 357 5.76 -1.73 19.39
CA VAL A 357 6.66 -2.22 20.43
C VAL A 357 8.02 -2.51 19.80
N HIS A 358 9.08 -1.86 20.28
CA HIS A 358 10.42 -2.14 19.79
C HIS A 358 10.82 -3.59 20.16
N PRO A 359 11.58 -4.32 19.30
CA PRO A 359 12.04 -5.67 19.62
C PRO A 359 12.80 -5.80 20.95
N LEU A 360 13.49 -4.73 21.38
CA LEU A 360 14.14 -4.68 22.70
C LEU A 360 13.15 -4.77 23.86
N ASP A 361 11.99 -4.12 23.72
CA ASP A 361 10.93 -4.13 24.72
C ASP A 361 10.09 -5.41 24.65
N ALA A 362 9.97 -6.00 23.45
CA ALA A 362 9.25 -7.26 23.24
C ALA A 362 10.01 -8.49 23.76
N TRP A 363 11.33 -8.57 23.50
CA TRP A 363 12.11 -9.80 23.65
C TRP A 363 13.35 -9.64 24.55
N GLY A 364 13.69 -8.41 24.95
CA GLY A 364 14.80 -8.12 25.84
C GLY A 364 16.13 -8.71 25.36
N PRO A 365 16.86 -9.43 26.24
CA PRO A 365 18.15 -10.02 25.90
C PRO A 365 18.13 -10.98 24.70
N ALA A 366 16.99 -11.59 24.38
CA ALA A 366 16.89 -12.47 23.22
C ALA A 366 17.10 -11.69 21.91
N PHE A 367 16.54 -10.48 21.81
CA PHE A 367 16.78 -9.58 20.68
C PHE A 367 18.21 -9.01 20.72
N GLU A 368 18.66 -8.49 21.86
CA GLU A 368 20.00 -7.87 22.00
C GLU A 368 21.13 -8.81 21.58
N ASN A 369 21.01 -10.10 21.90
CA ASN A 369 22.01 -11.12 21.56
C ASN A 369 21.72 -11.86 20.25
N SER A 370 20.70 -11.46 19.49
CA SER A 370 20.32 -12.12 18.24
C SER A 370 21.20 -11.70 17.06
N GLU A 371 21.36 -12.62 16.09
CA GLU A 371 21.93 -12.26 14.79
C GLU A 371 21.09 -11.19 14.06
N PHE A 372 19.79 -11.10 14.36
CA PHE A 372 18.90 -10.10 13.76
C PHE A 372 19.28 -8.67 14.14
N SER A 373 19.56 -8.43 15.43
CA SER A 373 20.07 -7.14 15.93
C SER A 373 21.49 -6.87 15.42
N GLU A 374 22.38 -7.88 15.48
CA GLU A 374 23.77 -7.79 15.03
C GLU A 374 23.87 -7.39 13.55
N LEU A 375 23.06 -7.99 12.67
CA LEU A 375 23.11 -7.74 11.22
C LEU A 375 22.57 -6.36 10.82
N TYR A 376 21.68 -5.75 11.60
CA TYR A 376 21.24 -4.38 11.32
C TYR A 376 22.41 -3.40 11.55
N GLY A 377 23.05 -3.51 12.72
CA GLY A 377 24.26 -2.78 13.10
C GLY A 377 24.18 -1.27 12.95
N SER A 378 23.70 -0.57 13.99
CA SER A 378 24.12 0.82 14.17
C SER A 378 25.61 0.81 14.51
N THR A 379 26.38 1.67 13.88
CA THR A 379 27.81 1.87 14.20
C THR A 379 28.04 2.30 15.65
N ASP A 380 26.99 2.65 16.41
CA ASP A 380 27.09 3.23 17.76
C ASP A 380 26.32 2.50 18.88
N TYR A 381 25.81 1.27 18.69
CA TYR A 381 25.14 0.53 19.79
C TYR A 381 26.10 0.06 20.92
N ALA A 382 27.36 0.49 20.90
CA ALA A 382 28.38 0.10 21.88
C ALA A 382 28.35 0.90 23.20
N SER A 383 27.42 1.85 23.42
CA SER A 383 27.43 2.70 24.62
C SER A 383 26.38 2.35 25.69
N SER A 384 26.00 1.07 25.85
CA SER A 384 25.31 0.60 27.07
C SER A 384 26.12 -0.47 27.80
N GLY A 385 27.15 -0.03 28.54
CA GLY A 385 27.54 -0.57 29.85
C GLY A 385 27.84 -2.07 30.05
N GLY A 386 28.01 -2.88 29.00
CA GLY A 386 28.26 -4.32 29.14
C GLY A 386 29.56 -4.74 28.44
N ARG A 387 30.61 -5.06 29.22
CA ARG A 387 31.83 -5.69 28.70
C ARG A 387 31.49 -6.99 27.96
N ARG A 388 31.68 -7.04 26.64
CA ARG A 388 31.88 -8.30 25.92
C ARG A 388 32.93 -8.14 24.82
N ALA A 389 33.84 -9.09 24.79
CA ALA A 389 34.88 -9.22 23.77
C ALA A 389 34.27 -9.35 22.37
N PRO A 390 34.96 -8.86 21.33
CA PRO A 390 34.44 -8.92 19.97
C PRO A 390 34.36 -10.38 19.52
N ARG A 391 33.14 -10.91 19.37
CA ARG A 391 32.93 -12.06 18.49
C ARG A 391 33.34 -11.61 17.10
N ALA A 392 34.16 -12.42 16.40
CA ALA A 392 34.67 -12.14 15.06
C ALA A 392 33.60 -11.44 14.20
N SER A 393 33.87 -10.19 13.82
CA SER A 393 32.89 -9.24 13.32
C SER A 393 32.16 -9.77 12.09
N ARG A 394 30.91 -10.22 12.24
CA ARG A 394 30.03 -10.33 11.08
C ARG A 394 29.79 -8.90 10.58
N GLN A 395 30.06 -8.65 9.30
CA GLN A 395 29.83 -7.34 8.72
C GLN A 395 28.32 -7.05 8.75
N SER A 396 27.92 -5.95 9.38
CA SER A 396 26.52 -5.52 9.39
C SER A 396 26.06 -5.12 7.99
N LEU A 397 24.75 -5.14 7.76
CA LEU A 397 24.16 -4.72 6.50
C LEU A 397 24.55 -3.27 6.17
N ARG A 398 24.48 -2.35 7.14
CA ARG A 398 24.97 -0.97 7.00
C ARG A 398 26.45 -0.92 6.62
N GLY A 399 27.30 -1.72 7.27
CA GLY A 399 28.73 -1.81 6.96
C GLY A 399 29.04 -2.41 5.58
N ILE A 400 28.20 -3.31 5.07
CA ILE A 400 28.30 -3.85 3.71
C ILE A 400 27.90 -2.79 2.68
N LEU A 401 26.83 -2.05 2.95
CA LEU A 401 26.29 -1.03 2.03
C LEU A 401 27.15 0.23 1.99
N ALA A 402 27.88 0.54 3.05
CA ALA A 402 28.89 1.60 3.06
C ALA A 402 30.17 1.26 2.26
N SER A 403 30.29 0.03 1.75
CA SER A 403 31.47 -0.42 0.99
C SER A 403 31.61 0.34 -0.35
N PRO A 404 32.84 0.71 -0.76
CA PRO A 404 33.08 1.26 -2.09
C PRO A 404 32.71 0.29 -3.23
N ASP A 405 32.59 -1.02 -2.94
CA ASP A 405 32.18 -2.04 -3.90
C ASP A 405 30.65 -2.24 -4.01
N LEU A 406 29.83 -1.35 -3.43
CA LEU A 406 28.36 -1.48 -3.45
C LEU A 406 27.80 -1.71 -4.86
N SER A 407 28.31 -1.04 -5.90
CA SER A 407 27.84 -1.25 -7.27
C SER A 407 28.08 -2.68 -7.76
N LYS A 408 29.24 -3.27 -7.45
CA LYS A 408 29.53 -4.68 -7.79
C LYS A 408 28.66 -5.63 -6.98
N LEU A 409 28.38 -5.28 -5.72
CA LEU A 409 27.48 -6.04 -4.86
C LEU A 409 26.06 -6.10 -5.44
N ILE A 410 25.55 -4.97 -5.95
CA ILE A 410 24.24 -4.89 -6.60
C ILE A 410 24.27 -5.65 -7.93
N SER A 411 25.23 -5.38 -8.81
CA SER A 411 25.27 -5.97 -10.15
C SER A 411 25.45 -7.49 -10.15
N SER A 412 26.13 -8.05 -9.14
CA SER A 412 26.26 -9.49 -8.93
C SER A 412 25.04 -10.14 -8.27
N GLY A 413 24.07 -9.36 -7.80
CA GLY A 413 22.90 -9.85 -7.06
C GLY A 413 23.19 -10.28 -5.61
N ARG A 414 24.44 -10.17 -5.14
CA ARG A 414 24.83 -10.52 -3.76
C ARG A 414 24.11 -9.68 -2.70
N ILE A 415 23.69 -8.46 -3.04
CA ILE A 415 22.88 -7.61 -2.14
C ILE A 415 21.61 -8.31 -1.66
N ILE A 416 20.95 -9.08 -2.53
CA ILE A 416 19.71 -9.82 -2.20
C ILE A 416 19.97 -10.82 -1.08
N ALA A 417 21.07 -11.57 -1.18
CA ALA A 417 21.45 -12.58 -0.19
C ALA A 417 21.70 -11.98 1.20
N TYR A 418 22.21 -10.73 1.28
CA TYR A 418 22.42 -10.06 2.55
C TYR A 418 21.10 -9.63 3.21
N PHE A 419 20.15 -9.11 2.44
CA PHE A 419 18.80 -8.83 2.95
C PHE A 419 18.06 -10.11 3.33
N GLU A 420 18.14 -11.18 2.53
CA GLU A 420 17.58 -12.48 2.86
C GLU A 420 18.14 -13.05 4.16
N LYS A 421 19.47 -12.96 4.34
CA LYS A 421 20.12 -13.37 5.58
C LYS A 421 19.53 -12.62 6.78
N TRP A 422 19.31 -11.32 6.66
CA TRP A 422 18.73 -10.52 7.74
C TRP A 422 17.26 -10.91 8.03
N THR A 423 16.45 -11.16 7.00
CA THR A 423 15.08 -11.69 7.16
C THR A 423 15.06 -13.06 7.81
N ASN A 424 15.99 -13.95 7.45
CA ASN A 424 16.11 -15.26 8.08
C ASN A 424 16.55 -15.17 9.55
N ALA A 425 17.41 -14.21 9.90
CA ALA A 425 17.77 -13.95 11.29
C ALA A 425 16.56 -13.48 12.12
N ARG A 426 15.68 -12.65 11.55
CA ARG A 426 14.40 -12.28 12.17
C ARG A 426 13.51 -13.49 12.41
N ARG A 427 13.33 -14.35 11.40
CA ARG A 427 12.55 -15.60 11.53
C ARG A 427 13.11 -16.48 12.64
N ALA A 428 14.44 -16.62 12.70
CA ALA A 428 15.11 -17.39 13.75
C ALA A 428 14.86 -16.82 15.16
N LEU A 429 14.84 -15.49 15.32
CA LEU A 429 14.48 -14.83 16.59
C LEU A 429 13.04 -15.15 17.01
N LEU A 430 12.09 -15.10 16.08
CA LEU A 430 10.66 -15.24 16.37
C LEU A 430 10.20 -16.70 16.50
N LYS A 431 10.88 -17.63 15.83
CA LYS A 431 10.53 -19.06 15.77
C LYS A 431 10.16 -19.70 17.12
N PRO A 432 10.89 -19.49 18.23
CA PRO A 432 10.55 -20.08 19.52
C PRO A 432 9.19 -19.64 20.08
N TYR A 433 8.68 -18.49 19.63
CA TYR A 433 7.46 -17.87 20.14
C TYR A 433 6.24 -18.12 19.23
N VAL A 434 6.44 -18.29 17.92
CA VAL A 434 5.35 -18.29 16.92
C VAL A 434 5.22 -19.58 16.11
N GLU A 435 6.15 -20.53 16.26
CA GLU A 435 6.11 -21.81 15.51
C GLU A 435 6.13 -23.05 16.41
N ARG A 436 6.45 -22.92 17.71
CA ARG A 436 6.56 -24.07 18.61
C ARG A 436 5.18 -24.49 19.13
N ALA A 437 4.57 -25.48 18.48
CA ALA A 437 3.23 -25.94 18.81
C ALA A 437 3.11 -26.56 20.23
N PRO A 438 1.96 -26.35 20.93
CA PRO A 438 0.89 -25.42 20.56
C PRO A 438 1.31 -23.96 20.84
N VAL A 439 1.06 -23.07 19.88
CA VAL A 439 1.27 -21.61 20.06
C VAL A 439 -0.03 -21.02 20.58
N GLU A 440 0.01 -20.43 21.78
CA GLU A 440 -1.13 -19.70 22.35
C GLU A 440 -1.08 -18.23 21.92
N TRP A 441 -1.75 -17.92 20.81
CA TRP A 441 -1.80 -16.54 20.31
C TRP A 441 -2.65 -15.64 21.22
N SER A 442 -2.03 -14.57 21.71
CA SER A 442 -2.69 -13.44 22.38
C SER A 442 -2.52 -12.15 21.56
N PRO A 443 -3.38 -11.13 21.75
CA PRO A 443 -3.18 -9.82 21.11
C PRO A 443 -1.81 -9.20 21.39
N ASP A 444 -1.26 -9.40 22.59
CA ASP A 444 0.08 -8.92 22.95
C ASP A 444 1.19 -9.64 22.16
N LEU A 445 1.11 -10.97 22.03
CA LEU A 445 2.06 -11.74 21.23
C LEU A 445 2.01 -11.33 19.75
N ALA A 446 0.81 -11.18 19.18
CA ALA A 446 0.63 -10.70 17.82
C ALA A 446 1.23 -9.30 17.62
N ASN A 447 0.97 -8.36 18.54
CA ASN A 447 1.52 -7.02 18.48
C ASN A 447 3.06 -7.00 18.54
N LYS A 448 3.66 -7.81 19.42
CA LYS A 448 5.13 -7.95 19.54
C LYS A 448 5.76 -8.59 18.29
N ALA A 449 5.18 -9.68 17.80
CA ALA A 449 5.65 -10.37 16.59
C ALA A 449 5.55 -9.46 15.36
N TYR A 450 4.39 -8.83 15.15
CA TYR A 450 4.16 -7.91 14.04
C TYR A 450 5.06 -6.68 14.12
N SER A 451 5.19 -6.06 15.30
CA SER A 451 6.10 -4.91 15.48
C SER A 451 7.56 -5.27 15.19
N THR A 452 7.97 -6.52 15.40
CA THR A 452 9.32 -6.98 15.01
C THR A 452 9.49 -7.02 13.50
N GLN A 453 8.44 -7.35 12.75
CA GLN A 453 8.44 -7.27 11.28
C GLN A 453 8.48 -5.81 10.81
N LEU A 454 7.65 -4.94 11.40
CA LEU A 454 7.62 -3.50 11.11
C LEU A 454 8.96 -2.82 11.38
N TRP A 455 9.63 -3.19 12.47
CA TRP A 455 10.96 -2.67 12.76
C TRP A 455 11.95 -2.98 11.62
N GLN A 456 11.94 -4.21 11.09
CA GLN A 456 12.77 -4.55 9.93
C GLN A 456 12.40 -3.72 8.70
N LEU A 457 11.10 -3.54 8.42
CA LEU A 457 10.61 -2.77 7.29
C LEU A 457 11.04 -1.30 7.37
N MET A 458 10.82 -0.67 8.53
CA MET A 458 11.20 0.71 8.83
C MET A 458 12.71 0.91 8.67
N LYS A 459 13.52 0.01 9.25
CA LYS A 459 14.98 0.04 9.10
C LYS A 459 15.46 -0.25 7.68
N THR A 460 14.67 -1.01 6.90
CA THR A 460 14.93 -1.20 5.46
C THR A 460 14.71 0.10 4.69
N TRP A 461 13.63 0.83 4.96
CA TRP A 461 13.41 2.16 4.38
C TRP A 461 14.57 3.12 4.72
N GLU A 462 14.97 3.17 5.99
CA GLU A 462 16.04 4.03 6.48
C GLU A 462 17.37 3.77 5.74
N ILE A 463 17.80 2.50 5.66
CA ILE A 463 19.00 2.07 4.94
C ILE A 463 18.89 2.34 3.44
N THR A 464 17.72 2.09 2.86
CA THR A 464 17.45 2.29 1.44
C THR A 464 17.59 3.76 1.03
N GLN A 465 17.09 4.67 1.87
CA GLN A 465 17.26 6.12 1.69
C GLN A 465 18.72 6.55 1.91
N GLU A 466 19.38 6.03 2.96
CA GLU A 466 20.76 6.39 3.30
C GLU A 466 21.78 6.05 2.21
N PHE A 467 21.63 4.89 1.56
CA PHE A 467 22.55 4.42 0.52
C PHE A 467 22.00 4.63 -0.91
N GLY A 468 20.86 5.32 -1.06
CA GLY A 468 20.26 5.64 -2.36
C GLY A 468 19.95 4.42 -3.21
N LEU A 469 19.45 3.34 -2.61
CA LEU A 469 19.32 2.04 -3.29
C LEU A 469 18.20 2.01 -4.34
N GLU A 470 17.17 2.84 -4.17
CA GLU A 470 15.91 2.76 -4.93
C GLU A 470 16.08 3.05 -6.41
N GLY A 471 16.99 3.96 -6.76
CA GLY A 471 17.28 4.34 -8.14
C GLY A 471 18.26 3.38 -8.86
N ARG A 472 18.68 2.30 -8.20
CA ARG A 472 19.80 1.45 -8.67
C ARG A 472 19.34 0.13 -9.29
N GLY A 473 18.04 -0.04 -9.53
CA GLY A 473 17.48 -1.30 -10.05
C GLY A 473 18.14 -1.81 -11.33
N ARG A 474 18.45 -0.88 -12.25
CA ARG A 474 19.11 -1.22 -13.53
C ARG A 474 20.53 -1.76 -13.40
N GLU A 475 21.21 -1.52 -12.28
CA GLU A 475 22.51 -2.14 -12.02
C GLU A 475 22.39 -3.66 -11.85
N LEU A 476 21.29 -4.11 -11.24
CA LEU A 476 21.00 -5.53 -11.11
C LEU A 476 20.33 -6.08 -12.37
N PHE A 477 19.24 -5.45 -12.80
CA PHE A 477 18.32 -6.01 -13.81
C PHE A 477 18.67 -5.64 -15.26
N GLY A 478 19.66 -4.78 -15.47
CA GLY A 478 20.05 -4.30 -16.80
C GLY A 478 19.10 -3.21 -17.34
N SER A 479 19.31 -2.82 -18.60
CA SER A 479 18.59 -1.70 -19.24
C SER A 479 17.09 -1.90 -19.38
N THR A 480 16.62 -3.15 -19.41
CA THR A 480 15.20 -3.50 -19.51
C THR A 480 14.51 -3.68 -18.16
N GLY A 481 15.27 -3.63 -17.06
CA GLY A 481 14.70 -3.63 -15.72
C GLY A 481 14.06 -2.29 -15.38
N GLU A 482 13.17 -2.30 -14.40
CA GLU A 482 12.59 -1.08 -13.84
C GLU A 482 13.68 -0.19 -13.26
N SER A 483 13.52 1.12 -13.44
CA SER A 483 14.44 2.13 -12.88
C SER A 483 14.36 2.20 -11.37
N ARG A 484 13.19 1.88 -10.79
CA ARG A 484 12.94 1.92 -9.35
C ARG A 484 12.63 0.55 -8.84
N THR A 485 13.36 0.12 -7.80
CA THR A 485 13.09 -1.16 -7.16
C THR A 485 13.79 -1.26 -5.80
N TRP A 486 13.35 -2.22 -5.01
CA TRP A 486 14.05 -2.72 -3.84
C TRP A 486 14.77 -4.03 -4.15
N PHE A 487 15.80 -4.35 -3.36
CA PHE A 487 16.61 -5.56 -3.52
C PHE A 487 16.24 -6.67 -2.52
N ASN A 488 15.01 -6.68 -2.03
CA ASN A 488 14.57 -7.60 -0.99
C ASN A 488 13.07 -7.92 -1.09
N ALA A 489 12.63 -8.88 -0.29
CA ALA A 489 11.23 -9.26 -0.14
C ALA A 489 10.66 -8.92 1.27
N ILE A 490 11.26 -7.91 1.93
CA ILE A 490 10.87 -7.49 3.28
C ILE A 490 9.44 -6.92 3.33
N PRO A 491 8.92 -6.20 2.30
CA PRO A 491 7.52 -5.81 2.25
C PRO A 491 6.57 -7.00 2.44
N ALA A 492 6.65 -8.04 1.59
CA ALA A 492 5.82 -9.24 1.75
C ALA A 492 6.10 -9.97 3.07
N ALA A 493 7.37 -10.03 3.52
CA ALA A 493 7.72 -10.61 4.81
C ALA A 493 7.23 -9.78 6.01
N THR A 494 6.59 -8.63 5.81
CA THR A 494 5.93 -7.85 6.88
C THR A 494 4.46 -8.26 7.07
N ALA A 495 3.87 -8.98 6.11
CA ALA A 495 2.51 -9.48 6.22
C ALA A 495 2.27 -10.25 7.53
N PRO A 496 1.11 -10.06 8.19
CA PRO A 496 0.75 -10.86 9.37
C PRO A 496 0.87 -12.38 9.15
N SER A 497 0.47 -12.87 7.97
CA SER A 497 0.58 -14.29 7.61
C SER A 497 2.02 -14.79 7.55
N ALA A 498 3.01 -13.92 7.28
CA ALA A 498 4.42 -14.29 7.21
C ALA A 498 5.03 -14.69 8.57
N VAL A 499 4.32 -14.43 9.67
CA VAL A 499 4.68 -14.85 11.04
C VAL A 499 3.55 -15.63 11.72
N ASN A 500 2.61 -16.15 10.93
CA ASN A 500 1.49 -16.99 11.37
C ASN A 500 0.50 -16.31 12.35
N ILE A 501 0.36 -14.98 12.30
CA ILE A 501 -0.65 -14.28 13.10
C ILE A 501 -2.04 -14.76 12.65
N PRO A 502 -2.87 -15.28 13.55
CA PRO A 502 -4.14 -15.89 13.19
C PRO A 502 -5.19 -14.84 12.84
N ASP A 503 -6.16 -15.26 12.03
CA ASP A 503 -7.39 -14.51 11.84
C ASP A 503 -8.26 -14.60 13.11
N GLY A 504 -8.72 -13.46 13.60
CA GLY A 504 -9.65 -13.39 14.73
C GLY A 504 -9.20 -12.46 15.87
N PRO A 505 -9.72 -12.67 17.10
CA PRO A 505 -9.51 -11.73 18.21
C PRO A 505 -8.06 -11.52 18.63
N SER A 506 -7.20 -12.53 18.44
CA SER A 506 -5.75 -12.42 18.68
C SER A 506 -4.96 -11.92 17.46
N GLY A 507 -5.62 -11.69 16.33
CA GLY A 507 -5.03 -11.21 15.08
C GLY A 507 -4.89 -9.68 15.03
N MET A 508 -4.46 -9.18 13.88
CA MET A 508 -4.32 -7.74 13.67
C MET A 508 -5.67 -7.02 13.79
N GLY A 509 -5.73 -5.99 14.64
CA GLY A 509 -6.96 -5.23 14.89
C GLY A 509 -8.10 -6.07 15.48
N GLY A 510 -7.83 -7.29 15.95
CA GLY A 510 -8.84 -8.18 16.52
C GLY A 510 -9.86 -8.74 15.53
N SER A 511 -9.59 -8.71 14.22
CA SER A 511 -10.50 -9.24 13.20
C SER A 511 -9.75 -9.89 12.04
N ALA A 512 -10.39 -10.84 11.37
CA ALA A 512 -9.89 -11.43 10.12
C ALA A 512 -9.77 -10.36 9.02
N LEU A 513 -10.77 -9.48 8.89
CA LEU A 513 -10.77 -8.39 7.91
C LEU A 513 -9.52 -7.50 8.01
N THR A 514 -9.18 -7.03 9.20
CA THR A 514 -7.99 -6.18 9.38
C THR A 514 -6.70 -6.97 9.15
N ASN A 515 -6.66 -8.26 9.51
CA ASN A 515 -5.52 -9.14 9.22
C ASN A 515 -5.29 -9.28 7.71
N GLU A 516 -6.35 -9.61 6.96
CA GLU A 516 -6.31 -9.76 5.51
C GLU A 516 -6.04 -8.44 4.78
N TYR A 517 -6.55 -7.31 5.30
CA TYR A 517 -6.21 -5.99 4.77
C TYR A 517 -4.70 -5.71 4.85
N PHE A 518 -4.06 -6.01 5.99
CA PHE A 518 -2.60 -5.84 6.11
C PHE A 518 -1.84 -6.86 5.27
N ASN A 519 -2.29 -8.12 5.18
CA ASN A 519 -1.71 -9.10 4.26
C ASN A 519 -1.71 -8.54 2.83
N ALA A 520 -2.89 -8.18 2.31
CA ALA A 520 -3.05 -7.66 0.95
C ALA A 520 -2.23 -6.39 0.69
N SER A 521 -2.21 -5.48 1.66
CA SER A 521 -1.43 -4.23 1.60
C SER A 521 0.07 -4.46 1.45
N TRP A 522 0.64 -5.36 2.25
CA TRP A 522 2.07 -5.63 2.22
C TRP A 522 2.51 -6.41 0.98
N TYR A 523 1.66 -7.31 0.49
CA TYR A 523 1.89 -7.97 -0.80
C TYR A 523 1.73 -7.01 -1.99
N GLN A 524 0.76 -6.08 -1.95
CA GLN A 524 0.65 -5.03 -2.96
C GLN A 524 1.93 -4.18 -2.99
N LEU A 525 2.45 -3.80 -1.82
CA LEU A 525 3.70 -3.06 -1.72
C LEU A 525 4.90 -3.86 -2.24
N GLN A 526 4.95 -5.18 -2.01
CA GLN A 526 5.96 -6.05 -2.61
C GLN A 526 5.94 -5.96 -4.14
N VAL A 527 4.77 -6.00 -4.77
CA VAL A 527 4.64 -5.88 -6.23
C VAL A 527 5.13 -4.52 -6.74
N LEU A 528 4.84 -3.44 -6.00
CA LEU A 528 5.27 -2.09 -6.36
C LEU A 528 6.78 -1.90 -6.24
N LEU A 529 7.38 -2.43 -5.18
CA LEU A 529 8.80 -2.22 -4.85
C LEU A 529 9.71 -3.23 -5.52
N ASN A 530 9.31 -4.50 -5.63
CA ASN A 530 10.13 -5.55 -6.24
C ASN A 530 9.26 -6.72 -6.73
N SER A 531 8.76 -6.61 -7.95
CA SER A 531 8.01 -7.69 -8.61
C SER A 531 8.91 -8.80 -9.19
N GLY A 532 10.24 -8.66 -9.12
CA GLY A 532 11.20 -9.58 -9.71
C GLY A 532 11.78 -9.16 -11.07
N ASN A 533 11.21 -8.17 -11.76
CA ASN A 533 11.85 -7.54 -12.93
C ASN A 533 12.32 -8.52 -14.03
N HIS A 534 11.43 -9.42 -14.49
CA HIS A 534 11.77 -10.50 -15.44
C HIS A 534 12.90 -11.41 -14.92
N ARG A 535 13.08 -11.52 -13.61
CA ARG A 535 13.96 -12.48 -12.98
C ARG A 535 13.18 -13.14 -11.85
N HIS A 536 12.55 -14.25 -12.20
CA HIS A 536 12.00 -15.15 -11.20
C HIS A 536 12.97 -16.31 -11.02
N ARG A 537 13.10 -16.76 -9.77
CA ARG A 537 13.73 -18.04 -9.44
C ARG A 537 12.74 -18.75 -8.55
N ASP A 538 12.18 -19.84 -9.07
CA ASP A 538 11.04 -20.52 -8.46
C ASP A 538 9.91 -19.52 -8.16
N ARG A 539 9.74 -19.13 -6.89
CA ARG A 539 8.70 -18.21 -6.40
C ARG A 539 9.24 -16.96 -5.73
N SER A 540 10.49 -16.62 -5.99
CA SER A 540 11.10 -15.39 -5.50
C SER A 540 11.21 -14.35 -6.62
N PRO A 541 11.07 -13.05 -6.30
CA PRO A 541 10.77 -12.47 -4.99
C PRO A 541 9.28 -12.45 -4.62
N VAL A 542 8.39 -12.90 -5.52
CA VAL A 542 6.94 -12.94 -5.31
C VAL A 542 6.42 -14.34 -5.60
N ASP A 543 5.74 -14.95 -4.63
CA ASP A 543 4.91 -16.13 -4.86
C ASP A 543 3.58 -15.65 -5.46
N TRP A 544 3.52 -15.58 -6.79
CA TRP A 544 2.39 -15.02 -7.52
C TRP A 544 1.09 -15.76 -7.26
N LEU A 545 1.13 -17.09 -7.15
CA LEU A 545 -0.08 -17.88 -6.93
C LEU A 545 -0.62 -17.68 -5.52
N TYR A 546 0.25 -17.64 -4.51
CA TYR A 546 -0.15 -17.30 -3.15
C TYR A 546 -0.73 -15.89 -3.06
N LEU A 547 -0.05 -14.90 -3.67
CA LEU A 547 -0.50 -13.52 -3.68
C LEU A 547 -1.88 -13.38 -4.33
N ILE A 548 -2.09 -14.01 -5.48
CA ILE A 548 -3.37 -14.00 -6.19
C ILE A 548 -4.45 -14.63 -5.31
N GLY A 549 -4.21 -15.81 -4.71
CA GLY A 549 -5.13 -16.44 -3.76
C GLY A 549 -5.59 -15.51 -2.63
N GLY A 550 -4.68 -14.67 -2.12
CA GLY A 550 -4.99 -13.64 -1.11
C GLY A 550 -6.09 -12.63 -1.50
N PHE A 551 -6.39 -12.44 -2.79
CA PHE A 551 -7.55 -11.65 -3.21
C PHE A 551 -8.87 -12.30 -2.81
N GLN A 552 -8.99 -13.64 -2.90
CA GLN A 552 -10.19 -14.33 -2.42
C GLN A 552 -10.27 -14.28 -0.89
N ASP A 553 -9.14 -14.35 -0.20
CA ASP A 553 -9.09 -14.25 1.26
C ASP A 553 -9.61 -12.88 1.73
N LEU A 554 -9.11 -11.80 1.14
CA LEU A 554 -9.62 -10.45 1.41
C LEU A 554 -11.09 -10.28 1.00
N TYR A 555 -11.52 -10.85 -0.12
CA TYR A 555 -12.92 -10.78 -0.57
C TYR A 555 -13.87 -11.49 0.39
N ARG A 556 -13.48 -12.63 0.97
CA ARG A 556 -14.29 -13.36 1.96
C ARG A 556 -14.64 -12.50 3.17
N GLU A 557 -13.70 -11.65 3.58
CA GLU A 557 -13.87 -10.76 4.74
C GLU A 557 -14.52 -9.42 4.39
N SER A 558 -14.09 -8.77 3.30
CA SER A 558 -14.56 -7.43 2.92
C SER A 558 -15.85 -7.41 2.10
N ARG A 559 -16.17 -8.54 1.44
CA ARG A 559 -17.24 -8.67 0.43
C ARG A 559 -17.14 -7.64 -0.69
N ARG A 560 -15.94 -7.12 -0.93
CA ARG A 560 -15.67 -6.12 -1.97
C ARG A 560 -14.77 -6.74 -3.04
N PRO A 561 -15.30 -6.97 -4.27
CA PRO A 561 -14.46 -7.44 -5.36
C PRO A 561 -13.50 -6.34 -5.83
N GLU A 562 -12.28 -6.72 -6.18
CA GLU A 562 -11.23 -5.82 -6.69
C GLU A 562 -10.63 -6.33 -8.02
N PRO A 563 -11.47 -6.46 -9.07
CA PRO A 563 -11.07 -7.07 -10.34
C PRO A 563 -9.94 -6.33 -11.05
N ALA A 564 -9.88 -5.01 -10.97
CA ALA A 564 -8.87 -4.20 -11.65
C ALA A 564 -7.51 -4.26 -10.94
N ARG A 565 -7.48 -4.17 -9.59
CA ARG A 565 -6.24 -4.43 -8.82
C ARG A 565 -5.74 -5.86 -9.03
N LEU A 566 -6.64 -6.85 -9.09
CA LEU A 566 -6.28 -8.22 -9.46
C LEU A 566 -5.68 -8.25 -10.87
N LEU A 567 -6.28 -7.57 -11.84
CA LEU A 567 -5.77 -7.53 -13.21
C LEU A 567 -4.36 -6.97 -13.33
N VAL A 568 -4.06 -5.86 -12.63
CA VAL A 568 -2.70 -5.29 -12.57
C VAL A 568 -1.71 -6.34 -12.06
N THR A 569 -2.10 -7.05 -11.01
CA THR A 569 -1.30 -8.14 -10.42
C THR A 569 -1.12 -9.30 -11.40
N LEU A 570 -2.17 -9.73 -12.11
CA LEU A 570 -2.10 -10.81 -13.11
C LEU A 570 -1.18 -10.46 -14.28
N ILE A 571 -1.30 -9.25 -14.82
CA ILE A 571 -0.42 -8.75 -15.88
C ILE A 571 1.03 -8.77 -15.39
N LYS A 572 1.27 -8.24 -14.19
CA LYS A 572 2.61 -8.16 -13.63
C LYS A 572 3.19 -9.54 -13.29
N ALA A 573 2.35 -10.48 -12.88
CA ALA A 573 2.73 -11.88 -12.66
C ALA A 573 3.26 -12.49 -13.95
N MET A 574 2.47 -12.48 -15.03
CA MET A 574 2.89 -13.02 -16.33
C MET A 574 4.19 -12.38 -16.82
N GLN A 575 4.29 -11.05 -16.72
CA GLN A 575 5.47 -10.31 -17.16
C GLN A 575 6.70 -10.63 -16.34
N SER A 576 6.58 -10.62 -15.01
CA SER A 576 7.71 -10.88 -14.13
C SER A 576 8.18 -12.34 -14.18
N THR A 577 7.29 -13.28 -14.51
CA THR A 577 7.60 -14.70 -14.72
C THR A 577 8.09 -15.04 -16.12
N ASP A 578 8.22 -14.07 -17.03
CA ASP A 578 8.93 -14.24 -18.30
C ASP A 578 10.35 -13.67 -18.21
N PRO A 579 11.35 -14.52 -17.96
CA PRO A 579 12.76 -14.12 -17.90
C PRO A 579 13.38 -13.94 -19.28
N ARG A 580 12.59 -14.09 -20.36
CA ARG A 580 13.05 -14.09 -21.76
C ARG A 580 14.04 -15.22 -22.05
N ILE A 581 13.91 -16.30 -21.27
CA ILE A 581 14.62 -17.57 -21.44
C ILE A 581 13.56 -18.62 -21.80
N GLY A 582 13.89 -19.52 -22.74
CA GLY A 582 12.97 -20.55 -23.21
C GLY A 582 12.63 -21.61 -22.15
N PRO A 583 11.52 -22.35 -22.33
CA PRO A 583 11.02 -23.34 -21.36
C PRO A 583 11.95 -24.55 -21.16
N GLU A 584 12.96 -24.73 -22.01
CA GLU A 584 14.00 -25.75 -21.87
C GLU A 584 14.85 -25.57 -20.61
N ASP A 585 15.01 -24.33 -20.14
CA ASP A 585 15.62 -24.04 -18.84
C ASP A 585 14.53 -24.11 -17.78
N ARG A 586 14.36 -25.28 -17.15
CA ARG A 586 13.32 -25.45 -16.14
C ARG A 586 13.49 -24.61 -14.87
N ALA A 587 14.71 -24.13 -14.60
CA ALA A 587 15.00 -23.37 -13.40
C ALA A 587 14.80 -21.86 -13.60
N GLN A 588 15.02 -21.37 -14.81
CA GLN A 588 15.05 -19.92 -15.10
C GLN A 588 14.31 -19.55 -16.39
N GLY A 589 13.60 -20.46 -17.03
CA GLY A 589 12.90 -20.26 -18.29
C GLY A 589 11.43 -19.87 -18.14
N TRP A 590 10.74 -19.71 -19.26
CA TRP A 590 9.29 -19.55 -19.29
C TRP A 590 8.57 -20.80 -18.78
N ARG A 591 7.79 -20.67 -17.70
CA ARG A 591 7.06 -21.77 -17.03
C ARG A 591 5.55 -21.44 -16.97
N PRO A 592 4.81 -21.58 -18.08
CA PRO A 592 3.39 -21.21 -18.14
C PRO A 592 2.50 -22.05 -17.21
N ASP A 593 3.00 -23.21 -16.78
CA ASP A 593 2.37 -24.15 -15.86
C ASP A 593 2.59 -23.81 -14.37
N GLN A 594 3.58 -22.98 -14.05
CA GLN A 594 3.95 -22.62 -12.67
C GLN A 594 3.55 -21.19 -12.27
N SER A 595 2.87 -20.48 -13.17
CA SER A 595 2.31 -19.14 -12.93
C SER A 595 0.79 -19.18 -13.10
N VAL A 596 0.14 -18.07 -12.75
CA VAL A 596 -1.29 -17.89 -13.02
C VAL A 596 -1.52 -17.89 -14.53
N ASN A 597 -2.62 -18.50 -14.97
CA ASN A 597 -2.96 -18.62 -16.38
C ASN A 597 -4.35 -18.01 -16.69
N PRO A 598 -4.75 -17.90 -17.97
CA PRO A 598 -6.00 -17.24 -18.36
C PRO A 598 -7.29 -17.90 -17.86
N THR A 599 -7.27 -19.13 -17.32
CA THR A 599 -8.49 -19.80 -16.83
C THR A 599 -9.14 -19.04 -15.68
N ILE A 600 -8.37 -18.24 -14.93
CA ILE A 600 -8.88 -17.41 -13.83
C ILE A 600 -10.08 -16.54 -14.24
N MET A 601 -10.10 -16.05 -15.49
CA MET A 601 -11.18 -15.18 -15.99
C MET A 601 -12.50 -15.91 -16.24
N VAL A 602 -12.47 -17.24 -16.35
CA VAL A 602 -13.64 -18.08 -16.65
C VAL A 602 -13.88 -19.17 -15.58
N ASN A 603 -13.06 -19.19 -14.54
CA ASN A 603 -13.17 -20.13 -13.43
C ASN A 603 -14.30 -19.71 -12.48
N GLU A 604 -15.18 -20.64 -12.13
CA GLU A 604 -16.33 -20.38 -11.26
C GLU A 604 -15.93 -19.83 -9.89
N ALA A 605 -14.81 -20.32 -9.31
CA ALA A 605 -14.32 -19.84 -8.02
C ALA A 605 -13.94 -18.34 -8.04
N TRP A 606 -13.65 -17.80 -9.22
CA TRP A 606 -13.27 -16.40 -9.41
C TRP A 606 -14.39 -15.52 -9.97
N ALA A 607 -15.53 -16.10 -10.33
CA ALA A 607 -16.66 -15.35 -10.88
C ALA A 607 -17.09 -14.15 -10.00
N PRO A 608 -17.17 -14.27 -8.65
CA PRO A 608 -17.52 -13.12 -7.79
C PRO A 608 -16.52 -11.96 -7.87
N MET A 609 -15.22 -12.25 -8.08
CA MET A 609 -14.20 -11.20 -8.18
C MET A 609 -14.40 -10.30 -9.40
N PHE A 610 -14.93 -10.86 -10.49
CA PHE A 610 -15.14 -10.14 -11.75
C PHE A 610 -16.57 -9.65 -11.95
N GLU A 611 -17.46 -9.79 -10.96
CA GLU A 611 -18.88 -9.47 -11.10
C GLU A 611 -19.14 -7.98 -11.38
N ALA A 612 -18.28 -7.10 -10.85
CA ALA A 612 -18.37 -5.65 -11.03
C ALA A 612 -17.98 -5.20 -12.45
N LEU A 613 -17.43 -6.09 -13.28
CA LEU A 613 -17.10 -5.80 -14.68
C LEU A 613 -18.27 -6.12 -15.61
N SER A 614 -18.53 -5.24 -16.58
CA SER A 614 -19.50 -5.53 -17.65
C SER A 614 -19.11 -6.77 -18.44
N ARG A 615 -20.07 -7.36 -19.16
CA ARG A 615 -19.83 -8.55 -19.98
C ARG A 615 -18.82 -8.26 -21.09
N GLU A 616 -18.90 -7.09 -21.68
CA GLU A 616 -18.07 -6.62 -22.78
C GLU A 616 -16.62 -6.42 -22.34
N VAL A 617 -16.42 -5.79 -21.18
CA VAL A 617 -15.10 -5.62 -20.55
C VAL A 617 -14.50 -6.98 -20.19
N ARG A 618 -15.27 -7.86 -19.52
CA ARG A 618 -14.80 -9.21 -19.19
C ARG A 618 -14.38 -10.00 -20.42
N ARG A 619 -15.22 -10.03 -21.45
CA ARG A 619 -14.90 -10.70 -22.72
C ARG A 619 -13.59 -10.18 -23.32
N ALA A 620 -13.44 -8.85 -23.43
CA ALA A 620 -12.26 -8.23 -24.04
C ALA A 620 -10.98 -8.55 -23.26
N ILE A 621 -11.04 -8.55 -21.92
CA ILE A 621 -9.92 -8.95 -21.04
C ILE A 621 -9.59 -10.42 -21.26
N THR A 622 -10.58 -11.31 -21.16
CA THR A 622 -10.39 -12.76 -21.30
C THR A 622 -9.76 -13.10 -22.65
N GLU A 623 -10.27 -12.53 -23.74
CA GLU A 623 -9.76 -12.73 -25.09
C GLU A 623 -8.32 -12.23 -25.25
N SER A 624 -8.02 -11.02 -24.74
CA SER A 624 -6.69 -10.42 -24.86
C SER A 624 -5.64 -11.15 -24.02
N LEU A 625 -5.99 -11.53 -22.79
CA LEU A 625 -5.15 -12.31 -21.88
C LEU A 625 -4.84 -13.69 -22.47
N LEU A 626 -5.87 -14.42 -22.93
CA LEU A 626 -5.70 -15.72 -23.55
C LEU A 626 -4.85 -15.64 -24.82
N SER A 627 -5.07 -14.62 -25.65
CA SER A 627 -4.30 -14.40 -26.87
C SER A 627 -2.82 -14.15 -26.57
N ALA A 628 -2.50 -13.25 -25.62
CA ALA A 628 -1.12 -12.96 -25.23
C ALA A 628 -0.40 -14.18 -24.65
N TRP A 629 -1.09 -14.96 -23.80
CA TRP A 629 -0.57 -16.20 -23.25
C TRP A 629 -0.29 -17.25 -24.34
N LEU A 630 -1.23 -17.42 -25.29
CA LEU A 630 -1.07 -18.34 -26.43
C LEU A 630 0.09 -17.92 -27.33
N ASP A 631 0.17 -16.63 -27.66
CA ASP A 631 1.23 -16.08 -28.52
C ASP A 631 2.61 -16.37 -27.92
N LYS A 632 2.78 -16.21 -26.60
CA LYS A 632 4.03 -16.56 -25.91
C LYS A 632 4.32 -18.05 -25.99
N ASN A 633 3.32 -18.91 -25.75
CA ASN A 633 3.55 -20.34 -25.79
C ASN A 633 3.90 -20.89 -27.17
N LEU A 634 3.36 -20.26 -28.21
CA LEU A 634 3.64 -20.62 -29.61
C LEU A 634 5.01 -20.15 -30.11
N GLN A 635 5.74 -19.32 -29.35
CA GLN A 635 7.11 -18.89 -29.72
C GLN A 635 8.13 -20.03 -29.65
N TYR A 636 7.86 -21.06 -28.83
CA TYR A 636 8.81 -22.14 -28.60
C TYR A 636 8.35 -23.43 -29.26
N PRO A 637 9.26 -24.19 -29.90
CA PRO A 637 8.93 -25.53 -30.36
C PRO A 637 8.47 -26.42 -29.21
N LEU A 638 7.41 -27.20 -29.42
CA LEU A 638 6.78 -28.04 -28.38
C LEU A 638 7.78 -28.93 -27.62
N GLY A 639 8.77 -29.51 -28.32
CA GLY A 639 9.79 -30.35 -27.69
C GLY A 639 10.59 -29.66 -26.59
N ARG A 640 10.69 -28.31 -26.59
CA ARG A 640 11.41 -27.55 -25.56
C ARG A 640 10.68 -27.50 -24.21
N TYR A 641 9.37 -27.75 -24.18
CA TYR A 641 8.60 -27.82 -22.94
C TYR A 641 8.82 -29.13 -22.16
N PHE A 642 9.37 -30.16 -22.82
CA PHE A 642 9.54 -31.49 -22.25
C PHE A 642 11.02 -31.80 -22.02
N THR A 643 11.39 -32.16 -20.79
CA THR A 643 12.75 -32.62 -20.44
C THR A 643 12.66 -33.98 -19.74
N VAL A 644 13.48 -34.94 -20.16
CA VAL A 644 13.48 -36.32 -19.65
C VAL A 644 14.17 -36.39 -18.27
N GLY A 645 13.59 -37.13 -17.32
CA GLY A 645 14.29 -37.59 -16.12
C GLY A 645 14.27 -36.67 -14.89
N LEU A 646 13.42 -35.64 -14.87
CA LEU A 646 13.26 -34.74 -13.72
C LEU A 646 11.84 -34.83 -13.16
N THR A 647 11.72 -34.89 -11.83
CA THR A 647 10.43 -34.85 -11.11
C THR A 647 9.87 -33.42 -11.12
N ASP A 648 8.59 -33.27 -11.43
CA ASP A 648 7.89 -32.00 -11.26
C ASP A 648 7.69 -31.73 -9.77
N ASN A 649 8.14 -30.56 -9.30
CA ASN A 649 7.77 -30.05 -7.98
C ASN A 649 6.30 -29.61 -8.05
N ASN A 650 5.38 -30.49 -7.65
CA ASN A 650 3.96 -30.14 -7.55
C ASN A 650 3.76 -29.13 -6.42
N TYR A 651 3.37 -27.91 -6.77
CA TYR A 651 2.77 -27.01 -5.80
C TYR A 651 1.27 -27.30 -5.71
N ALA A 652 0.81 -27.72 -4.53
CA ALA A 652 -0.61 -27.80 -4.26
C ALA A 652 -1.09 -26.44 -3.75
N LEU A 653 -1.90 -25.75 -4.55
CA LEU A 653 -2.67 -24.61 -4.08
C LEU A 653 -3.80 -25.09 -3.16
N PRO A 654 -4.24 -24.27 -2.19
CA PRO A 654 -5.52 -24.48 -1.52
C PRO A 654 -6.64 -24.71 -2.55
N ALA A 655 -7.41 -25.78 -2.37
CA ALA A 655 -8.43 -26.21 -3.35
C ALA A 655 -9.47 -25.12 -3.65
N ASN A 656 -9.72 -24.22 -2.70
CA ASN A 656 -10.65 -23.09 -2.85
C ASN A 656 -10.18 -22.02 -3.84
N TYR A 657 -8.89 -21.96 -4.18
CA TYR A 657 -8.37 -21.02 -5.19
C TYR A 657 -8.69 -21.46 -6.63
N GLY A 658 -9.18 -22.70 -6.82
CA GLY A 658 -9.51 -23.26 -8.14
C GLY A 658 -8.30 -23.50 -9.03
N ASP A 659 -8.55 -24.12 -10.19
CA ASP A 659 -7.52 -24.45 -11.19
C ASP A 659 -7.12 -23.21 -12.02
N ILE A 660 -6.34 -22.33 -11.40
CA ILE A 660 -5.81 -21.08 -12.01
C ILE A 660 -4.35 -21.16 -12.44
N SER A 661 -3.76 -22.35 -12.34
CA SER A 661 -2.38 -22.65 -12.74
C SER A 661 -2.32 -24.03 -13.39
N GLY A 662 -1.15 -24.39 -13.91
CA GLY A 662 -0.96 -25.66 -14.59
C GLY A 662 -1.10 -25.59 -16.11
N PRO A 663 -0.75 -26.69 -16.79
CA PRO A 663 -0.55 -26.69 -18.24
C PRO A 663 -1.86 -26.76 -19.04
N ASN A 664 -2.95 -27.28 -18.46
CA ASN A 664 -4.15 -27.69 -19.20
C ASN A 664 -5.17 -26.57 -19.41
N VAL A 665 -4.72 -25.37 -19.81
CA VAL A 665 -5.61 -24.22 -20.08
C VAL A 665 -6.71 -24.56 -21.10
N TRP A 666 -6.42 -25.49 -22.01
CA TRP A 666 -7.37 -25.95 -23.04
C TRP A 666 -8.57 -26.72 -22.48
N ASP A 667 -8.52 -27.28 -21.27
CA ASP A 667 -9.67 -27.94 -20.66
C ASP A 667 -10.82 -26.94 -20.42
N ALA A 668 -10.50 -25.65 -20.29
CA ALA A 668 -11.46 -24.56 -20.16
C ALA A 668 -12.03 -24.04 -21.51
N THR A 669 -11.78 -24.71 -22.64
CA THR A 669 -12.31 -24.32 -23.96
C THR A 669 -13.83 -24.09 -24.01
N PRO A 670 -14.68 -24.96 -23.41
CA PRO A 670 -16.13 -24.71 -23.37
C PRO A 670 -16.48 -23.42 -22.61
N LEU A 671 -15.73 -23.12 -21.55
CA LEU A 671 -15.93 -21.93 -20.73
C LEU A 671 -15.52 -20.64 -21.47
N PHE A 672 -14.39 -20.66 -22.19
CA PHE A 672 -14.01 -19.54 -23.05
C PHE A 672 -15.03 -19.27 -24.16
N THR A 673 -15.62 -20.34 -24.71
CA THR A 673 -16.69 -20.21 -25.71
C THR A 673 -17.95 -19.60 -25.10
N ALA A 674 -18.36 -20.04 -23.91
CA ALA A 674 -19.48 -19.47 -23.15
C ALA A 674 -19.24 -18.00 -22.74
N ALA A 675 -17.98 -17.61 -22.54
CA ALA A 675 -17.56 -16.24 -22.30
C ALA A 675 -17.52 -15.36 -23.57
N ASN A 676 -17.95 -15.88 -24.72
CA ASN A 676 -17.93 -15.20 -26.03
C ASN A 676 -16.53 -14.76 -26.49
N VAL A 677 -15.47 -15.49 -26.11
CA VAL A 677 -14.13 -15.27 -26.69
C VAL A 677 -14.18 -15.57 -28.20
N ASN A 678 -13.47 -14.79 -29.00
CA ASN A 678 -13.38 -14.99 -30.45
C ASN A 678 -13.09 -16.48 -30.81
N PRO A 679 -13.95 -17.12 -31.63
CA PRO A 679 -13.80 -18.53 -32.02
C PRO A 679 -12.45 -18.87 -32.65
N GLU A 680 -11.78 -17.91 -33.28
CA GLU A 680 -10.44 -18.12 -33.84
C GLU A 680 -9.39 -18.34 -32.75
N VAL A 681 -9.46 -17.58 -31.64
CA VAL A 681 -8.57 -17.75 -30.48
C VAL A 681 -8.81 -19.10 -29.82
N VAL A 682 -10.07 -19.50 -29.67
CA VAL A 682 -10.45 -20.82 -29.13
C VAL A 682 -9.92 -21.96 -30.02
N THR A 683 -10.06 -21.82 -31.34
CA THR A 683 -9.54 -22.79 -32.31
C THR A 683 -8.02 -22.91 -32.22
N ARG A 684 -7.30 -21.79 -32.02
CA ARG A 684 -5.85 -21.79 -31.81
C ARG A 684 -5.46 -22.54 -30.53
N LEU A 685 -6.19 -22.35 -29.43
CA LEU A 685 -5.98 -23.07 -28.17
C LEU A 685 -6.16 -24.59 -28.35
N GLN A 686 -7.20 -25.03 -29.06
CA GLN A 686 -7.45 -26.44 -29.35
C GLN A 686 -6.33 -27.07 -30.20
N LYS A 687 -5.86 -26.34 -31.23
CA LYS A 687 -4.73 -26.80 -32.06
C LYS A 687 -3.45 -26.96 -31.24
N TRP A 688 -3.17 -26.00 -30.36
CA TRP A 688 -2.05 -26.09 -29.42
C TRP A 688 -2.18 -27.31 -28.52
N SER A 689 -3.35 -27.53 -27.92
CA SER A 689 -3.64 -28.69 -27.05
C SER A 689 -3.39 -30.03 -27.74
N ALA A 690 -3.93 -30.20 -28.95
CA ALA A 690 -3.75 -31.44 -29.71
C ALA A 690 -2.27 -31.72 -30.00
N ALA A 691 -1.53 -30.69 -30.39
CA ALA A 691 -0.10 -30.82 -30.67
C ALA A 691 0.72 -31.06 -29.39
N TYR A 692 0.45 -30.34 -28.31
CA TYR A 692 1.12 -30.49 -27.01
C TYR A 692 0.90 -31.89 -26.44
N THR A 693 -0.34 -32.39 -26.44
CA THR A 693 -0.70 -33.72 -25.95
C THR A 693 -0.04 -34.83 -26.77
N ALA A 694 -0.01 -34.68 -28.11
CA ALA A 694 0.65 -35.64 -28.99
C ALA A 694 2.17 -35.73 -28.73
N VAL A 695 2.83 -34.60 -28.44
CA VAL A 695 4.25 -34.58 -28.06
C VAL A 695 4.45 -35.14 -26.66
N ALA A 696 3.64 -34.75 -25.68
CA ALA A 696 3.69 -35.25 -24.31
C ALA A 696 3.61 -36.78 -24.25
N ALA A 697 2.69 -37.38 -25.01
CA ALA A 697 2.58 -38.85 -25.12
C ALA A 697 3.89 -39.48 -25.59
N ARG A 698 4.55 -38.92 -26.62
CA ARG A 698 5.84 -39.42 -27.13
C ARG A 698 6.96 -39.37 -26.08
N PHE A 699 6.96 -38.35 -25.22
CA PHE A 699 7.92 -38.23 -24.12
C PHE A 699 7.60 -39.17 -22.94
N GLN A 700 6.33 -39.49 -22.69
CA GLN A 700 5.93 -40.53 -21.72
C GLN A 700 6.30 -41.95 -22.18
N TYR A 701 6.38 -42.18 -23.50
CA TYR A 701 6.80 -43.46 -24.10
C TYR A 701 8.32 -43.59 -24.34
N SER A 702 9.14 -42.62 -23.92
CA SER A 702 10.60 -42.75 -24.02
C SER A 702 11.06 -43.86 -23.05
N PRO A 703 11.71 -44.94 -23.53
CA PRO A 703 12.01 -46.11 -22.69
C PRO A 703 12.89 -45.69 -21.51
N LYS A 704 12.41 -45.96 -20.29
CA LYS A 704 13.23 -45.86 -19.08
C LYS A 704 14.49 -46.71 -19.33
N SER A 705 15.67 -46.10 -19.30
CA SER A 705 16.92 -46.86 -19.28
C SER A 705 16.84 -47.91 -18.16
N PRO A 706 17.36 -49.13 -18.36
CA PRO A 706 17.22 -50.20 -17.37
C PRO A 706 17.83 -49.72 -16.05
N ALA A 707 17.03 -49.75 -15.00
CA ALA A 707 17.49 -49.45 -13.66
C ALA A 707 18.67 -50.38 -13.33
N ARG A 708 19.86 -49.81 -13.15
CA ARG A 708 20.91 -50.50 -12.40
C ARG A 708 20.39 -50.67 -10.99
N SER A 709 20.07 -51.90 -10.63
CA SER A 709 19.81 -52.32 -9.26
C SER A 709 20.95 -51.85 -8.37
N ARG A 710 20.72 -50.80 -7.57
CA ARG A 710 21.56 -50.50 -6.42
C ARG A 710 21.00 -51.26 -5.24
N GLU A 711 21.76 -52.26 -4.83
CA GLU A 711 21.61 -52.97 -3.58
C GLU A 711 21.43 -51.99 -2.41
N THR A 712 20.51 -52.37 -1.53
CA THR A 712 20.27 -51.77 -0.23
C THR A 712 21.53 -51.87 0.64
N GLY A 713 22.24 -50.75 0.80
CA GLY A 713 23.34 -50.57 1.75
C GLY A 713 22.98 -49.53 2.81
N LYS A 714 23.17 -49.90 4.08
CA LYS A 714 22.77 -49.23 5.33
C LYS A 714 23.31 -47.80 5.55
N ARG A 715 22.49 -47.00 6.26
CA ARG A 715 22.76 -45.94 7.29
C ARG A 715 24.00 -45.03 7.13
N PHE A 716 23.79 -43.70 7.16
CA PHE A 716 23.94 -42.84 8.35
C PHE A 716 23.18 -41.52 8.16
#